data_AF-A0A969DHY8-F1
#
_entry.id   AF-A0A969DHY8-F1
#
_cell.length_a   1.000
_cell.length_b   1.000
_cell.length_c   1.000
_cell.angle_alpha   90.00
_cell.angle_beta   90.00
_cell.angle_gamma   90.00
#
_symmetry.space_group_name_H-M   'P 1'
#
loop_
_entity.id
_entity.type
_entity.pdbx_description
1 polymer ?
#
loop_
_entity_poly.entity_id
_entity_poly.type
_entity_poly.pdbx_seq_one_letter_code
_entity_poly.pdbx_strand_id
1 'polypeptide(L)'
;MNIKELRVHIAGSAKPDTDHDLLRYAHDLVAELVRNLIVEGTMFVTGIGKEPLSIENDFDSPSIIFDWTILSTIQDCLQQGLVSTSDFPERLVYTTGTSKTENQIPDHRCDLWESLQQKNAIEINFLQAGLASAALRRQRQVPRGDILIIIGGGEGVEHLAGLYTEDSKPIIPLDLQIGSSCNDGSGGAPRLAKEMLGEPHRFVPISDVSAAGSLVAGLTTRQGKRPVKEVVQAILKLIKVLEPNPIRKQLQPSTNNNQKMTIRPLGQNLPRAIILTAIPVEFEAVRAHLADHQEEEHPQGMIYERGKFSASCKVWDVLIGDIGAGNSTAAMEAERAIAHFNPHVILFVGVAGGIKDVALGDVVVATKVYGYESGKAEIEFKPRPDVGQSAYKLIQRAKAEARKPDWLQRLTSPVPTPKPRVLVAPIAAGEKVVADSKSSTYGLLKSNYGDAIAVEMEGRGLLQAAHANPQVSALIVRGISDLIDGKSEADAAGSQEIAARNASAFAFQVLANFNVDNISGRTTAKKEAEHTWSREAINEANSHFSEQESYNNSNSPEENTPDIIEKLKKLTPEKVVSLLTTHQEVTNFINDMWNEGEKRAKKSQFVEAVFLLEFAIATCNVIDNPVLELAIIKDLEFIKAKLQPS
;
A
#
# COMPACT_ATOMS: atom_id res chain seq x y z
N MET A 1 4.50 -14.76 -31.07
CA MET A 1 4.90 -14.46 -29.68
C MET A 1 5.09 -15.77 -28.92
N ASN A 2 6.03 -15.88 -27.97
CA ASN A 2 6.06 -17.05 -27.07
C ASN A 2 4.86 -16.93 -26.11
N ILE A 3 3.98 -17.94 -26.08
CA ILE A 3 2.79 -17.95 -25.22
C ILE A 3 3.17 -18.09 -23.74
N LYS A 4 4.27 -18.79 -23.47
CA LYS A 4 4.75 -18.96 -22.10
C LYS A 4 5.03 -17.60 -21.45
N GLU A 5 4.56 -17.45 -20.22
CA GLU A 5 4.70 -16.26 -19.38
C GLU A 5 3.93 -15.03 -19.86
N LEU A 6 3.07 -15.15 -20.89
CA LEU A 6 2.16 -14.06 -21.24
C LEU A 6 1.10 -13.88 -20.17
N ARG A 7 0.78 -12.63 -19.83
CA ARG A 7 -0.35 -12.30 -18.99
C ARG A 7 -1.53 -11.84 -19.84
N VAL A 8 -2.54 -12.68 -19.97
CA VAL A 8 -3.73 -12.43 -20.79
C VAL A 8 -4.83 -11.77 -19.96
N HIS A 9 -5.31 -10.61 -20.39
CA HIS A 9 -6.44 -9.93 -19.78
C HIS A 9 -7.71 -10.29 -20.53
N ILE A 10 -8.64 -10.99 -19.87
CA ILE A 10 -9.94 -11.31 -20.44
C ILE A 10 -10.97 -10.39 -19.78
N ALA A 11 -11.71 -9.63 -20.57
CA ALA A 11 -12.69 -8.68 -20.07
C ALA A 11 -13.99 -8.75 -20.88
N GLY A 12 -15.13 -8.61 -20.20
CA GLY A 12 -16.42 -8.74 -20.84
C GLY A 12 -17.59 -8.76 -19.89
N SER A 13 -18.76 -8.46 -20.42
CA SER A 13 -20.05 -8.62 -19.74
C SER A 13 -21.14 -8.87 -20.77
N ALA A 14 -22.27 -9.42 -20.35
CA ALA A 14 -23.48 -9.58 -21.15
C ALA A 14 -24.61 -8.69 -20.62
N LYS A 15 -25.67 -8.52 -21.42
CA LYS A 15 -26.93 -7.94 -20.94
C LYS A 15 -27.66 -8.97 -20.06
N PRO A 16 -28.40 -8.54 -19.04
CA PRO A 16 -29.22 -9.45 -18.22
C PRO A 16 -30.19 -10.33 -19.02
N ASP A 17 -30.75 -9.81 -20.12
CA ASP A 17 -31.73 -10.48 -20.98
C ASP A 17 -31.10 -11.23 -22.17
N THR A 18 -29.79 -11.49 -22.12
CA THR A 18 -29.10 -12.25 -23.18
C THR A 18 -29.63 -13.68 -23.26
N ASP A 19 -29.76 -14.20 -24.47
CA ASP A 19 -30.09 -15.61 -24.70
C ASP A 19 -29.17 -16.54 -23.89
N HIS A 20 -29.77 -17.44 -23.12
CA HIS A 20 -29.05 -18.30 -22.18
C HIS A 20 -28.06 -19.24 -22.87
N ASP A 21 -28.40 -19.75 -24.05
CA ASP A 21 -27.51 -20.67 -24.78
C ASP A 21 -26.33 -19.91 -25.38
N LEU A 22 -26.56 -18.68 -25.85
CA LEU A 22 -25.48 -17.80 -26.30
C LEU A 22 -24.56 -17.36 -25.15
N LEU A 23 -25.11 -17.10 -23.96
CA LEU A 23 -24.33 -16.76 -22.77
C LEU A 23 -23.54 -17.97 -22.26
N ARG A 24 -24.14 -19.17 -22.27
CA ARG A 24 -23.45 -20.43 -21.94
C ARG A 24 -22.31 -20.71 -22.92
N TYR A 25 -22.54 -20.50 -24.22
CA TYR A 25 -21.49 -20.57 -25.23
C TYR A 25 -20.32 -19.62 -24.92
N ALA A 26 -20.60 -18.41 -24.45
CA ALA A 26 -19.57 -17.45 -24.05
C ALA A 26 -18.72 -17.97 -22.87
N HIS A 27 -19.37 -18.53 -21.85
CA HIS A 27 -18.69 -19.14 -20.71
C HIS A 27 -17.85 -20.36 -21.11
N ASP A 28 -18.40 -21.26 -21.93
CA ASP A 28 -17.68 -22.42 -22.46
C ASP A 28 -16.44 -21.98 -23.25
N LEU A 29 -16.58 -20.91 -24.04
CA LEU A 29 -15.46 -20.32 -24.78
C LEU A 29 -14.38 -19.78 -23.85
N VAL A 30 -14.74 -19.03 -22.82
CA VAL A 30 -13.79 -18.50 -21.82
C VAL A 30 -13.10 -19.65 -21.09
N ALA A 31 -13.85 -20.66 -20.62
CA ALA A 31 -13.31 -21.80 -19.90
C ALA A 31 -12.35 -22.63 -20.77
N GLU A 32 -12.72 -22.96 -22.01
CA GLU A 32 -11.84 -23.70 -22.92
C GLU A 32 -10.58 -22.87 -23.26
N LEU A 33 -10.72 -21.56 -23.45
CA LEU A 33 -9.60 -20.67 -23.72
C LEU A 33 -8.62 -20.60 -22.54
N VAL A 34 -9.12 -20.35 -21.33
CA VAL A 34 -8.31 -20.29 -20.11
C VAL A 34 -7.58 -21.61 -19.87
N ARG A 35 -8.28 -22.75 -20.04
CA ARG A 35 -7.68 -24.09 -19.89
C ARG A 35 -6.51 -24.32 -20.85
N ASN A 36 -6.65 -23.96 -22.12
CA ASN A 36 -5.57 -24.13 -23.09
C ASN A 36 -4.40 -23.17 -22.83
N LEU A 37 -4.70 -21.90 -22.51
CA LEU A 37 -3.68 -20.89 -22.26
C LEU A 37 -2.87 -21.18 -20.99
N ILE A 38 -3.52 -21.53 -19.87
CA ILE A 38 -2.81 -21.78 -18.61
C ILE A 38 -1.86 -22.98 -18.71
N VAL A 39 -2.26 -24.03 -19.43
CA VAL A 39 -1.41 -25.21 -19.67
C VAL A 39 -0.19 -24.86 -20.54
N GLU A 40 -0.31 -23.88 -21.44
CA GLU A 40 0.83 -23.33 -22.19
C GLU A 40 1.68 -22.34 -21.37
N GLY A 41 1.37 -22.14 -20.09
CA GLY A 41 2.15 -21.31 -19.16
C GLY A 41 1.77 -19.84 -19.14
N THR A 42 0.54 -19.48 -19.51
CA THR A 42 0.06 -18.08 -19.39
C THR A 42 -0.49 -17.76 -18.01
N MET A 43 -0.38 -16.49 -17.63
CA MET A 43 -1.03 -15.90 -16.47
C MET A 43 -2.22 -15.02 -16.91
N PHE A 44 -3.02 -14.53 -15.98
CA PHE A 44 -4.28 -13.83 -16.26
C PHE A 44 -4.39 -12.50 -15.51
N VAL A 45 -5.18 -11.60 -16.10
CA VAL A 45 -5.76 -10.42 -15.42
C VAL A 45 -7.27 -10.54 -15.49
N THR A 46 -7.94 -10.47 -14.34
CA THR A 46 -9.41 -10.52 -14.24
C THR A 46 -9.89 -9.77 -12.99
N GLY A 47 -11.17 -9.38 -12.95
CA GLY A 47 -11.79 -8.73 -11.79
C GLY A 47 -12.17 -9.72 -10.68
N ILE A 48 -12.43 -9.18 -9.48
CA ILE A 48 -13.06 -9.91 -8.37
C ILE A 48 -14.11 -9.00 -7.73
N GLY A 49 -15.25 -9.59 -7.43
CA GLY A 49 -16.35 -8.95 -6.73
C GLY A 49 -17.64 -9.74 -6.91
N LYS A 50 -18.74 -9.02 -7.09
CA LYS A 50 -20.07 -9.60 -7.29
C LYS A 50 -20.10 -10.54 -8.51
N GLU A 51 -20.96 -11.54 -8.45
CA GLU A 51 -21.32 -12.39 -9.57
C GLU A 51 -22.79 -12.13 -9.96
N PRO A 52 -23.08 -11.12 -10.78
CA PRO A 52 -24.43 -10.93 -11.29
C PRO A 52 -24.81 -12.11 -12.20
N LEU A 53 -25.97 -12.70 -11.94
CA LEU A 53 -26.53 -13.82 -12.69
C LEU A 53 -27.52 -13.32 -13.75
N SER A 54 -27.74 -14.09 -14.82
CA SER A 54 -28.73 -13.73 -15.85
C SER A 54 -30.15 -13.76 -15.31
N ILE A 55 -30.42 -14.66 -14.37
CA ILE A 55 -31.64 -14.69 -13.57
C ILE A 55 -31.28 -14.43 -12.11
N GLU A 56 -31.86 -13.38 -11.53
CA GLU A 56 -31.60 -12.99 -10.15
C GLU A 56 -32.00 -14.11 -9.18
N ASN A 57 -31.07 -14.50 -8.29
CA ASN A 57 -31.20 -15.60 -7.32
C ASN A 57 -31.36 -17.02 -7.89
N ASP A 58 -31.12 -17.23 -9.18
CA ASP A 58 -31.02 -18.58 -9.77
C ASP A 58 -29.54 -18.95 -9.98
N PHE A 59 -28.97 -19.70 -9.04
CA PHE A 59 -27.57 -20.11 -9.06
C PHE A 59 -27.20 -21.08 -10.20
N ASP A 60 -28.21 -21.68 -10.87
CA ASP A 60 -27.98 -22.52 -12.06
C ASP A 60 -27.96 -21.68 -13.35
N SER A 61 -28.36 -20.41 -13.27
CA SER A 61 -28.29 -19.47 -14.39
C SER A 61 -26.86 -18.93 -14.60
N PRO A 62 -26.41 -18.77 -15.85
CA PRO A 62 -25.06 -18.28 -16.12
C PRO A 62 -24.86 -16.84 -15.64
N SER A 63 -23.63 -16.49 -15.26
CA SER A 63 -23.29 -15.11 -14.89
C SER A 63 -23.27 -14.19 -16.11
N ILE A 64 -23.63 -12.92 -15.94
CA ILE A 64 -23.46 -11.93 -17.01
C ILE A 64 -22.04 -11.36 -17.07
N ILE A 65 -21.10 -11.90 -16.29
CA ILE A 65 -19.66 -11.57 -16.34
C ILE A 65 -18.83 -12.86 -16.36
N PHE A 66 -17.55 -12.77 -16.72
CA PHE A 66 -16.71 -13.95 -16.96
C PHE A 66 -15.62 -14.17 -15.90
N ASP A 67 -15.49 -13.27 -14.92
CA ASP A 67 -14.42 -13.30 -13.91
C ASP A 67 -14.38 -14.63 -13.16
N TRP A 68 -15.53 -15.08 -12.65
CA TRP A 68 -15.63 -16.32 -11.89
C TRP A 68 -15.44 -17.58 -12.75
N THR A 69 -15.72 -17.51 -14.06
CA THR A 69 -15.42 -18.60 -15.00
C THR A 69 -13.92 -18.77 -15.17
N ILE A 70 -13.17 -17.66 -15.26
CA ILE A 70 -11.71 -17.68 -15.34
C ILE A 70 -11.14 -18.30 -14.06
N LEU A 71 -11.57 -17.82 -12.89
CA LEU A 71 -11.10 -18.32 -11.59
C LEU A 71 -11.43 -19.80 -11.38
N SER A 72 -12.65 -20.22 -11.70
CA SER A 72 -13.08 -21.63 -11.57
C SER A 72 -12.24 -22.54 -12.47
N THR A 73 -12.00 -22.13 -13.72
CA THR A 73 -11.20 -22.93 -14.66
C THR A 73 -9.76 -23.07 -14.21
N ILE A 74 -9.16 -22.01 -13.65
CA ILE A 74 -7.80 -22.05 -13.11
C ILE A 74 -7.73 -23.02 -11.93
N GLN A 75 -8.70 -22.95 -11.02
CA GLN A 75 -8.78 -23.87 -9.88
C GLN A 75 -8.93 -25.34 -10.35
N ASP A 76 -9.77 -25.61 -11.34
CA ASP A 76 -9.93 -26.95 -11.91
C ASP A 76 -8.61 -27.49 -12.45
N CYS A 77 -7.84 -26.66 -13.16
CA CYS A 77 -6.53 -27.07 -13.69
C CYS A 77 -5.53 -27.37 -12.57
N LEU A 78 -5.55 -26.58 -11.49
CA LEU A 78 -4.72 -26.81 -10.29
C LEU A 78 -5.12 -28.08 -9.54
N GLN A 79 -6.43 -28.36 -9.41
CA GLN A 79 -6.95 -29.55 -8.73
C GLN A 79 -6.67 -30.83 -9.53
N GLN A 80 -6.75 -30.76 -10.85
CA GLN A 80 -6.44 -31.88 -11.75
C GLN A 80 -4.94 -32.11 -11.93
N GLY A 81 -4.09 -31.26 -11.35
CA GLY A 81 -2.63 -31.34 -11.49
C GLY A 81 -2.13 -31.08 -12.91
N LEU A 82 -2.92 -30.40 -13.74
CA LEU A 82 -2.51 -30.00 -15.10
C LEU A 82 -1.44 -28.91 -15.06
N VAL A 83 -1.46 -28.10 -14.00
CA VAL A 83 -0.51 -27.02 -13.72
C VAL A 83 -0.26 -26.92 -12.21
N SER A 84 0.90 -26.41 -11.82
CA SER A 84 1.24 -26.01 -10.46
C SER A 84 1.55 -24.52 -10.40
N THR A 85 1.26 -23.85 -9.27
CA THR A 85 1.63 -22.43 -9.09
C THR A 85 3.14 -22.21 -9.13
N SER A 86 3.93 -23.25 -8.88
CA SER A 86 5.40 -23.23 -9.02
C SER A 86 5.90 -23.20 -10.46
N ASP A 87 5.04 -23.51 -11.45
CA ASP A 87 5.43 -23.59 -12.86
C ASP A 87 5.54 -22.20 -13.51
N PHE A 88 5.12 -21.17 -12.78
CA PHE A 88 4.99 -19.80 -13.26
C PHE A 88 5.92 -18.87 -12.49
N PRO A 89 6.51 -17.85 -13.15
CA PRO A 89 7.42 -16.90 -12.51
C PRO A 89 6.69 -15.92 -11.58
N GLU A 90 5.39 -15.71 -11.78
CA GLU A 90 4.54 -14.85 -10.96
C GLU A 90 3.21 -15.55 -10.64
N ARG A 91 2.38 -14.92 -9.80
CA ARG A 91 1.05 -15.44 -9.47
C ARG A 91 0.15 -15.49 -10.70
N LEU A 92 -0.59 -16.61 -10.82
CA LEU A 92 -1.44 -16.96 -11.94
C LEU A 92 -2.45 -15.87 -12.30
N VAL A 93 -3.03 -15.20 -11.31
CA VAL A 93 -4.06 -14.17 -11.51
C VAL A 93 -3.61 -12.86 -10.89
N TYR A 94 -3.69 -11.77 -11.65
CA TYR A 94 -3.59 -10.42 -11.13
C TYR A 94 -4.97 -9.75 -11.16
N THR A 95 -5.31 -9.06 -10.09
CA THR A 95 -6.60 -8.39 -9.93
C THR A 95 -6.47 -7.11 -9.13
N THR A 96 -7.45 -6.22 -9.26
CA THR A 96 -7.53 -4.98 -8.47
C THR A 96 -8.69 -5.05 -7.50
N GLY A 97 -8.40 -4.97 -6.20
CA GLY A 97 -9.39 -4.97 -5.13
C GLY A 97 -9.68 -3.56 -4.62
N THR A 98 -10.72 -3.43 -3.79
CA THR A 98 -11.01 -2.28 -2.93
C THR A 98 -11.33 -2.80 -1.54
N SER A 99 -11.50 -1.92 -0.55
CA SER A 99 -11.97 -2.32 0.80
C SER A 99 -13.33 -3.02 0.82
N LYS A 100 -14.08 -3.00 -0.30
CA LYS A 100 -15.37 -3.70 -0.45
C LYS A 100 -15.27 -5.02 -1.20
N THR A 101 -14.12 -5.35 -1.80
CA THR A 101 -14.01 -6.47 -2.73
C THR A 101 -14.30 -7.81 -2.06
N GLU A 102 -13.77 -8.05 -0.87
CA GLU A 102 -14.04 -9.30 -0.12
C GLU A 102 -15.51 -9.39 0.32
N ASN A 103 -16.10 -8.29 0.79
CA ASN A 103 -17.53 -8.22 1.15
C ASN A 103 -18.48 -8.32 -0.07
N GLN A 104 -17.95 -8.31 -1.29
CA GLN A 104 -18.72 -8.45 -2.53
C GLN A 104 -18.62 -9.84 -3.14
N ILE A 105 -17.75 -10.70 -2.61
CA ILE A 105 -17.66 -12.10 -3.04
C ILE A 105 -18.93 -12.82 -2.57
N PRO A 106 -19.68 -13.48 -3.47
CA PRO A 106 -20.84 -14.27 -3.08
C PRO A 106 -20.44 -15.46 -2.20
N ASP A 107 -21.32 -15.85 -1.26
CA ASP A 107 -21.07 -16.95 -0.32
C ASP A 107 -20.67 -18.26 -1.03
N HIS A 108 -21.31 -18.59 -2.16
CA HIS A 108 -21.02 -19.78 -2.96
C HIS A 108 -19.67 -19.74 -3.70
N ARG A 109 -18.97 -18.60 -3.68
CA ARG A 109 -17.64 -18.41 -4.27
C ARG A 109 -16.52 -18.31 -3.23
N CYS A 110 -16.83 -18.27 -1.94
CA CYS A 110 -15.85 -18.15 -0.86
C CYS A 110 -14.84 -19.32 -0.86
N ASP A 111 -15.30 -20.57 -0.99
CA ASP A 111 -14.41 -21.73 -0.99
C ASP A 111 -13.40 -21.71 -2.15
N LEU A 112 -13.88 -21.34 -3.35
CA LEU A 112 -13.03 -21.17 -4.54
C LEU A 112 -11.99 -20.07 -4.30
N TRP A 113 -12.44 -18.94 -3.77
CA TRP A 113 -11.59 -17.79 -3.46
C TRP A 113 -10.49 -18.13 -2.45
N GLU A 114 -10.85 -18.71 -1.32
CA GLU A 114 -9.92 -19.13 -0.26
C GLU A 114 -8.93 -20.18 -0.78
N SER A 115 -9.39 -21.14 -1.58
CA SER A 115 -8.51 -22.16 -2.15
C SER A 115 -7.42 -21.57 -3.05
N LEU A 116 -7.80 -20.62 -3.91
CA LEU A 116 -6.84 -19.93 -4.78
C LEU A 116 -5.87 -19.04 -3.99
N GLN A 117 -6.32 -18.40 -2.91
CA GLN A 117 -5.45 -17.66 -1.99
C GLN A 117 -4.45 -18.57 -1.27
N GLN A 118 -4.90 -19.70 -0.73
CA GLN A 118 -4.04 -20.69 -0.04
C GLN A 118 -2.96 -21.26 -0.97
N LYS A 119 -3.29 -21.46 -2.25
CA LYS A 119 -2.34 -21.89 -3.28
C LYS A 119 -1.38 -20.78 -3.75
N ASN A 120 -1.51 -19.56 -3.21
CA ASN A 120 -0.77 -18.37 -3.61
C ASN A 120 -0.93 -18.07 -5.11
N ALA A 121 -2.10 -18.39 -5.68
CA ALA A 121 -2.39 -18.24 -7.11
C ALA A 121 -2.78 -16.81 -7.51
N ILE A 122 -3.14 -15.95 -6.55
CA ILE A 122 -3.74 -14.63 -6.81
C ILE A 122 -2.89 -13.48 -6.24
N GLU A 123 -2.59 -12.49 -7.07
CA GLU A 123 -2.05 -11.18 -6.70
C GLU A 123 -3.17 -10.15 -6.69
N ILE A 124 -3.45 -9.55 -5.52
CA ILE A 124 -4.47 -8.51 -5.35
C ILE A 124 -3.78 -7.17 -5.13
N ASN A 125 -4.10 -6.19 -5.98
CA ASN A 125 -3.71 -4.81 -5.79
C ASN A 125 -4.89 -3.97 -5.29
N PHE A 126 -4.88 -3.59 -4.01
CA PHE A 126 -5.97 -2.83 -3.41
C PHE A 126 -5.90 -1.33 -3.73
N LEU A 127 -6.99 -0.78 -4.27
CA LEU A 127 -7.19 0.66 -4.48
C LEU A 127 -7.70 1.32 -3.21
N GLN A 128 -7.27 2.56 -2.96
CA GLN A 128 -7.70 3.36 -1.81
C GLN A 128 -9.22 3.63 -1.83
N ALA A 129 -9.81 3.81 -0.65
CA ALA A 129 -11.21 4.20 -0.52
C ALA A 129 -11.47 5.55 -1.20
N GLY A 130 -12.48 5.61 -2.08
CA GLY A 130 -12.78 6.79 -2.92
C GLY A 130 -12.13 6.77 -4.32
N LEU A 131 -11.07 5.99 -4.52
CA LEU A 131 -10.40 5.77 -5.82
C LEU A 131 -10.89 4.45 -6.48
N ALA A 132 -12.18 4.15 -6.34
CA ALA A 132 -12.79 2.90 -6.78
C ALA A 132 -13.52 3.02 -8.12
N SER A 133 -13.20 4.01 -8.96
CA SER A 133 -13.84 4.13 -10.27
C SER A 133 -13.44 2.96 -11.17
N ALA A 134 -14.38 2.47 -11.99
CA ALA A 134 -14.10 1.40 -12.94
C ALA A 134 -13.02 1.79 -13.96
N ALA A 135 -12.87 3.08 -14.26
CA ALA A 135 -11.80 3.59 -15.12
C ALA A 135 -10.42 3.43 -14.48
N LEU A 136 -10.27 3.76 -13.20
CA LEU A 136 -9.00 3.65 -12.50
C LEU A 136 -8.57 2.20 -12.27
N ARG A 137 -9.54 1.29 -12.00
CA ARG A 137 -9.27 -0.17 -11.98
C ARG A 137 -8.63 -0.63 -13.28
N ARG A 138 -9.22 -0.26 -14.42
CA ARG A 138 -8.70 -0.58 -15.76
C ARG A 138 -7.30 -0.01 -15.99
N GLN A 139 -7.05 1.25 -15.64
CA GLN A 139 -5.71 1.87 -15.74
C GLN A 139 -4.65 1.14 -14.88
N ARG A 140 -5.04 0.46 -13.81
CA ARG A 140 -4.14 -0.31 -12.94
C ARG A 140 -3.96 -1.77 -13.40
N GLN A 141 -4.87 -2.27 -14.23
CA GLN A 141 -4.83 -3.61 -14.82
C GLN A 141 -4.01 -3.65 -16.12
N VAL A 142 -4.13 -2.60 -16.96
CA VAL A 142 -3.46 -2.52 -18.28
C VAL A 142 -1.94 -2.72 -18.22
N PRO A 143 -1.19 -2.14 -17.26
CA PRO A 143 0.25 -2.35 -17.20
C PRO A 143 0.65 -3.80 -16.98
N ARG A 144 -0.23 -4.62 -16.41
CA ARG A 144 0.03 -6.03 -16.13
C ARG A 144 -0.35 -6.96 -17.28
N GLY A 145 -1.35 -6.64 -18.09
CA GLY A 145 -1.73 -7.51 -19.20
C GLY A 145 -0.91 -7.23 -20.47
N ASP A 146 -0.43 -8.29 -21.11
CA ASP A 146 0.29 -8.25 -22.38
C ASP A 146 -0.66 -8.21 -23.58
N ILE A 147 -1.78 -8.94 -23.48
CA ILE A 147 -2.81 -9.06 -24.53
C ILE A 147 -4.18 -8.87 -23.88
N LEU A 148 -5.05 -8.12 -24.53
CA LEU A 148 -6.46 -7.98 -24.15
C LEU A 148 -7.34 -8.86 -25.03
N ILE A 149 -8.20 -9.68 -24.45
CA ILE A 149 -9.24 -10.45 -25.13
C ILE A 149 -10.60 -9.95 -24.64
N ILE A 150 -11.48 -9.54 -25.55
CA ILE A 150 -12.74 -8.88 -25.22
C ILE A 150 -13.93 -9.71 -25.71
N ILE A 151 -14.92 -9.92 -24.83
CA ILE A 151 -16.15 -10.65 -25.13
C ILE A 151 -17.36 -9.84 -24.64
N GLY A 152 -18.24 -9.40 -25.53
CA GLY A 152 -19.34 -8.50 -25.16
C GLY A 152 -18.85 -7.14 -24.64
N GLY A 153 -19.49 -6.65 -23.57
CA GLY A 153 -19.17 -5.39 -22.89
C GLY A 153 -19.66 -4.13 -23.60
N GLY A 154 -19.61 -3.00 -22.89
CA GLY A 154 -19.94 -1.67 -23.40
C GLY A 154 -18.80 -0.67 -23.15
N GLU A 155 -19.05 0.50 -22.57
CA GLU A 155 -18.02 1.55 -22.35
C GLU A 155 -16.81 1.04 -21.56
N GLY A 156 -17.06 0.09 -20.65
CA GLY A 156 -16.05 -0.61 -19.85
C GLY A 156 -14.96 -1.29 -20.69
N VAL A 157 -15.33 -1.99 -21.75
CA VAL A 157 -14.34 -2.69 -22.60
C VAL A 157 -13.78 -1.78 -23.68
N GLU A 158 -14.55 -0.79 -24.13
CA GLU A 158 -14.12 0.18 -25.16
C GLU A 158 -12.99 1.07 -24.65
N HIS A 159 -13.14 1.63 -23.45
CA HIS A 159 -12.04 2.41 -22.84
C HIS A 159 -10.88 1.49 -22.41
N LEU A 160 -11.10 0.21 -22.09
CA LEU A 160 -10.00 -0.72 -21.86
C LEU A 160 -9.20 -0.98 -23.15
N ALA A 161 -9.87 -1.15 -24.30
CA ALA A 161 -9.23 -1.27 -25.61
C ALA A 161 -8.42 0.00 -25.97
N GLY A 162 -8.93 1.19 -25.64
CA GLY A 162 -8.20 2.45 -25.78
C GLY A 162 -6.87 2.44 -25.03
N LEU A 163 -6.89 2.07 -23.74
CA LEU A 163 -5.67 1.99 -22.92
C LEU A 163 -4.65 0.96 -23.45
N TYR A 164 -5.10 -0.18 -23.97
CA TYR A 164 -4.19 -1.16 -24.60
C TYR A 164 -3.60 -0.63 -25.91
N THR A 165 -4.37 0.15 -26.67
CA THR A 165 -3.90 0.80 -27.91
C THR A 165 -2.81 1.82 -27.60
N GLU A 166 -2.98 2.63 -26.54
CA GLU A 166 -1.98 3.60 -26.07
C GLU A 166 -0.64 2.93 -25.73
N ASP A 167 -0.69 1.75 -25.10
CA ASP A 167 0.49 0.94 -24.75
C ASP A 167 1.04 0.08 -25.91
N SER A 168 0.47 0.20 -27.12
CA SER A 168 0.81 -0.62 -28.30
C SER A 168 0.72 -2.13 -28.03
N LYS A 169 -0.27 -2.55 -27.24
CA LYS A 169 -0.50 -3.95 -26.86
C LYS A 169 -1.59 -4.60 -27.73
N PRO A 170 -1.47 -5.88 -28.08
CA PRO A 170 -2.47 -6.57 -28.89
C PRO A 170 -3.85 -6.64 -28.22
N ILE A 171 -4.90 -6.49 -29.02
CA ILE A 171 -6.31 -6.54 -28.62
C ILE A 171 -7.03 -7.54 -29.53
N ILE A 172 -7.75 -8.50 -28.95
CA ILE A 172 -8.50 -9.55 -29.65
C ILE A 172 -9.97 -9.47 -29.23
N PRO A 173 -10.78 -8.62 -29.89
CA PRO A 173 -12.22 -8.58 -29.69
C PRO A 173 -12.93 -9.75 -30.41
N LEU A 174 -13.92 -10.36 -29.76
CA LEU A 174 -14.78 -11.39 -30.35
C LEU A 174 -16.14 -10.82 -30.79
N ASP A 175 -16.71 -11.38 -31.85
CA ASP A 175 -17.92 -10.88 -32.53
C ASP A 175 -19.26 -11.27 -31.84
N LEU A 176 -19.21 -11.83 -30.63
CA LEU A 176 -20.39 -12.37 -29.94
C LEU A 176 -21.32 -11.27 -29.44
N GLN A 177 -22.57 -11.23 -29.93
CA GLN A 177 -23.55 -10.20 -29.57
C GLN A 177 -24.32 -10.53 -28.28
N ILE A 178 -23.60 -10.44 -27.17
CA ILE A 178 -24.15 -10.59 -25.81
C ILE A 178 -24.37 -9.24 -25.11
N GLY A 179 -23.98 -8.13 -25.74
CA GLY A 179 -24.15 -6.76 -25.22
C GLY A 179 -23.37 -6.48 -23.93
N SER A 180 -23.93 -5.71 -22.99
CA SER A 180 -23.22 -5.16 -21.82
C SER A 180 -24.10 -5.11 -20.57
N SER A 181 -23.52 -5.28 -19.37
CA SER A 181 -24.28 -5.28 -18.10
C SER A 181 -25.03 -3.98 -17.83
N CYS A 182 -24.52 -2.84 -18.32
CA CYS A 182 -25.11 -1.51 -18.11
C CYS A 182 -25.89 -0.99 -19.32
N ASN A 183 -26.08 -1.81 -20.37
CA ASN A 183 -26.65 -1.37 -21.66
C ASN A 183 -26.01 -0.08 -22.22
N ASP A 184 -24.69 0.03 -22.09
CA ASP A 184 -23.90 1.19 -22.46
C ASP A 184 -22.93 0.89 -23.62
N GLY A 185 -22.20 1.91 -24.06
CA GLY A 185 -21.16 1.78 -25.08
C GLY A 185 -21.68 1.91 -26.51
N SER A 186 -20.72 1.97 -27.44
CA SER A 186 -20.98 2.17 -28.87
C SER A 186 -21.05 0.86 -29.68
N GLY A 187 -21.02 -0.29 -29.00
CA GLY A 187 -21.15 -1.62 -29.60
C GLY A 187 -20.13 -2.65 -29.12
N GLY A 188 -19.24 -2.31 -28.18
CA GLY A 188 -18.42 -3.25 -27.43
C GLY A 188 -17.51 -4.12 -28.28
N ALA A 189 -17.28 -5.37 -27.84
CA ALA A 189 -16.46 -6.33 -28.58
C ALA A 189 -16.96 -6.57 -30.02
N PRO A 190 -18.27 -6.72 -30.33
CA PRO A 190 -18.72 -6.89 -31.71
C PRO A 190 -18.33 -5.73 -32.65
N ARG A 191 -18.42 -4.49 -32.19
CA ARG A 191 -17.96 -3.33 -32.98
C ARG A 191 -16.45 -3.37 -33.19
N LEU A 192 -15.69 -3.59 -32.11
CA LEU A 192 -14.23 -3.68 -32.18
C LEU A 192 -13.76 -4.86 -33.06
N ALA A 193 -14.48 -5.98 -33.08
CA ALA A 193 -14.21 -7.11 -33.96
C ALA A 193 -14.46 -6.77 -35.43
N LYS A 194 -15.51 -5.99 -35.73
CA LYS A 194 -15.76 -5.46 -37.07
C LYS A 194 -14.67 -4.49 -37.52
N GLU A 195 -14.20 -3.62 -36.62
CA GLU A 195 -13.07 -2.72 -36.88
C GLU A 195 -11.77 -3.48 -37.11
N MET A 196 -11.48 -4.50 -36.30
CA MET A 196 -10.33 -5.38 -36.47
C MET A 196 -10.37 -6.14 -37.82
N LEU A 197 -11.55 -6.57 -38.28
CA LEU A 197 -11.70 -7.17 -39.61
C LEU A 197 -11.35 -6.20 -40.74
N GLY A 198 -11.65 -4.91 -40.59
CA GLY A 198 -11.31 -3.87 -41.56
C GLY A 198 -9.84 -3.42 -41.48
N GLU A 199 -9.30 -3.31 -40.27
CA GLU A 199 -7.96 -2.80 -40.00
C GLU A 199 -7.19 -3.69 -38.99
N PRO A 200 -6.79 -4.92 -39.36
CA PRO A 200 -6.16 -5.88 -38.44
C PRO A 200 -4.94 -5.33 -37.69
N HIS A 201 -4.11 -4.56 -38.39
CA HIS A 201 -2.85 -4.03 -37.87
C HIS A 201 -3.01 -3.05 -36.69
N ARG A 202 -4.19 -2.44 -36.52
CA ARG A 202 -4.48 -1.56 -35.37
C ARG A 202 -4.70 -2.33 -34.07
N PHE A 203 -5.06 -3.60 -34.18
CA PHE A 203 -5.44 -4.45 -33.05
C PHE A 203 -4.38 -5.52 -32.78
N VAL A 204 -3.84 -6.12 -33.84
CA VAL A 204 -2.92 -7.25 -33.75
C VAL A 204 -1.68 -6.99 -34.62
N PRO A 205 -0.49 -6.73 -34.01
CA PRO A 205 0.74 -6.57 -34.77
C PRO A 205 1.20 -7.93 -35.30
N ILE A 206 1.17 -8.11 -36.62
CA ILE A 206 1.55 -9.35 -37.32
C ILE A 206 2.51 -8.98 -38.44
N SER A 207 3.67 -9.64 -38.49
CA SER A 207 4.69 -9.37 -39.52
C SER A 207 4.22 -9.71 -40.94
N ASP A 208 3.44 -10.78 -41.08
CA ASP A 208 2.83 -11.20 -42.35
C ASP A 208 1.45 -10.56 -42.52
N VAL A 209 1.44 -9.38 -43.13
CA VAL A 209 0.23 -8.61 -43.42
C VAL A 209 -0.73 -9.38 -44.35
N SER A 210 -0.23 -10.30 -45.18
CA SER A 210 -1.05 -11.09 -46.11
C SER A 210 -1.88 -12.16 -45.40
N ALA A 211 -1.36 -12.70 -44.28
CA ALA A 211 -2.05 -13.70 -43.46
C ALA A 211 -3.00 -13.09 -42.42
N ALA A 212 -2.80 -11.83 -42.04
CA ALA A 212 -3.55 -11.16 -40.97
C ALA A 212 -5.07 -11.22 -41.18
N GLY A 213 -5.56 -10.94 -42.40
CA GLY A 213 -6.98 -10.98 -42.71
C GLY A 213 -7.60 -12.38 -42.53
N SER A 214 -6.91 -13.43 -42.99
CA SER A 214 -7.41 -14.82 -42.84
C SER A 214 -7.40 -15.28 -41.39
N LEU A 215 -6.41 -14.85 -40.60
CA LEU A 215 -6.31 -15.20 -39.18
C LEU A 215 -7.41 -14.53 -38.37
N VAL A 216 -7.66 -13.24 -38.61
CA VAL A 216 -8.72 -12.45 -37.96
C VAL A 216 -10.11 -12.95 -38.37
N ALA A 217 -10.34 -13.23 -39.66
CA ALA A 217 -11.59 -13.86 -40.11
C ALA A 217 -11.81 -15.24 -39.48
N GLY A 218 -10.72 -15.93 -39.14
CA GLY A 218 -10.75 -17.18 -38.39
C GLY A 218 -11.20 -17.05 -36.94
N LEU A 219 -11.46 -15.86 -36.40
CA LEU A 219 -11.94 -15.67 -35.01
C LEU A 219 -13.46 -15.62 -34.88
N THR A 220 -14.21 -15.54 -35.98
CA THR A 220 -15.68 -15.36 -35.93
C THR A 220 -16.34 -16.52 -35.18
N THR A 221 -17.17 -16.18 -34.20
CA THR A 221 -18.00 -17.11 -33.41
C THR A 221 -19.27 -17.53 -34.14
N ARG A 222 -19.69 -16.73 -35.14
CA ARG A 222 -20.98 -16.88 -35.85
C ARG A 222 -22.17 -16.90 -34.88
N GLN A 223 -22.13 -16.03 -33.87
CA GLN A 223 -23.18 -15.91 -32.84
C GLN A 223 -23.46 -17.25 -32.15
N GLY A 224 -22.41 -17.91 -31.64
CA GLY A 224 -22.51 -19.18 -30.92
C GLY A 224 -22.61 -20.43 -31.79
N LYS A 225 -22.68 -20.30 -33.12
CA LYS A 225 -22.85 -21.47 -34.01
C LYS A 225 -21.57 -22.22 -34.32
N ARG A 226 -20.41 -21.57 -34.20
CA ARG A 226 -19.13 -22.23 -34.46
C ARG A 226 -18.65 -22.97 -33.20
N PRO A 227 -18.16 -24.22 -33.30
CA PRO A 227 -17.70 -24.95 -32.12
C PRO A 227 -16.65 -24.17 -31.31
N VAL A 228 -16.82 -24.13 -29.99
CA VAL A 228 -15.91 -23.41 -29.05
C VAL A 228 -14.45 -23.75 -29.30
N LYS A 229 -14.13 -25.05 -29.42
CA LYS A 229 -12.77 -25.53 -29.66
C LYS A 229 -12.15 -24.93 -30.93
N GLU A 230 -12.90 -24.77 -32.01
CA GLU A 230 -12.39 -24.18 -33.24
C GLU A 230 -12.07 -22.70 -33.09
N VAL A 231 -12.89 -21.96 -32.33
CA VAL A 231 -12.64 -20.54 -32.05
C VAL A 231 -11.40 -20.40 -31.16
N VAL A 232 -11.28 -21.20 -30.11
CA VAL A 232 -10.12 -21.20 -29.22
C VAL A 232 -8.84 -21.54 -29.99
N GLN A 233 -8.84 -22.56 -30.85
CA GLN A 233 -7.68 -22.88 -31.68
C GLN A 233 -7.29 -21.74 -32.64
N ALA A 234 -8.26 -21.00 -33.16
CA ALA A 234 -7.99 -19.82 -33.97
C ALA A 234 -7.36 -18.68 -33.15
N ILE A 235 -7.83 -18.43 -31.92
CA ILE A 235 -7.24 -17.45 -31.01
C ILE A 235 -5.79 -17.84 -30.68
N LEU A 236 -5.53 -19.11 -30.32
CA LEU A 236 -4.18 -19.59 -30.03
C LEU A 236 -3.25 -19.45 -31.24
N LYS A 237 -3.74 -19.80 -32.44
CA LYS A 237 -2.99 -19.62 -33.69
C LYS A 237 -2.62 -18.16 -33.93
N LEU A 238 -3.55 -17.24 -33.68
CA LEU A 238 -3.31 -15.80 -33.79
C LEU A 238 -2.24 -15.35 -32.80
N ILE A 239 -2.37 -15.69 -31.50
CA ILE A 239 -1.39 -15.30 -30.47
C ILE A 239 0.03 -15.78 -30.82
N LYS A 240 0.16 -17.00 -31.34
CA LYS A 240 1.46 -17.58 -31.74
C LYS A 240 2.16 -16.75 -32.83
N VAL A 241 1.42 -16.09 -33.71
CA VAL A 241 2.00 -15.27 -34.79
C VAL A 241 2.11 -13.78 -34.48
N LEU A 242 1.61 -13.31 -33.34
CA LEU A 242 1.76 -11.91 -32.93
C LEU A 242 3.23 -11.52 -32.74
N GLU A 243 3.57 -10.29 -33.10
CA GLU A 243 4.88 -9.72 -32.79
C GLU A 243 5.04 -9.48 -31.28
N PRO A 244 6.22 -9.75 -30.69
CA PRO A 244 6.46 -9.39 -29.31
C PRO A 244 6.47 -7.86 -29.17
N ASN A 245 5.75 -7.35 -28.16
CA ASN A 245 5.74 -5.92 -27.84
C ASN A 245 7.20 -5.40 -27.67
N PRO A 246 7.61 -4.31 -28.35
CA PRO A 246 8.97 -3.77 -28.26
C PRO A 246 9.37 -3.33 -26.85
N ILE A 247 8.43 -2.99 -25.96
CA ILE A 247 8.72 -2.74 -24.54
C ILE A 247 9.29 -4.02 -23.88
N ARG A 248 8.82 -5.20 -24.30
CA ARG A 248 9.37 -6.50 -23.85
C ARG A 248 10.74 -6.79 -24.45
N LYS A 249 11.13 -6.21 -25.60
CA LYS A 249 12.50 -6.34 -26.14
C LYS A 249 13.56 -5.61 -25.32
N GLN A 250 13.19 -4.56 -24.57
CA GLN A 250 14.10 -3.91 -23.61
C GLN A 250 14.22 -4.69 -22.29
N LEU A 251 13.29 -5.61 -22.02
CA LEU A 251 13.27 -6.49 -20.84
C LEU A 251 13.68 -7.93 -21.13
N GLN A 252 13.98 -8.28 -22.39
CA GLN A 252 14.59 -9.56 -22.76
C GLN A 252 16.11 -9.41 -22.82
N PRO A 253 16.90 -10.23 -22.12
CA PRO A 253 18.34 -10.13 -22.14
C PRO A 253 18.85 -10.48 -23.55
N SER A 254 19.49 -9.52 -24.21
CA SER A 254 20.19 -9.74 -25.47
C SER A 254 21.32 -10.74 -25.26
N THR A 255 21.25 -11.87 -25.96
CA THR A 255 22.30 -12.89 -26.03
C THR A 255 23.52 -12.34 -26.77
N ASN A 256 24.51 -11.85 -26.02
CA ASN A 256 25.92 -11.96 -26.43
C ASN A 256 26.88 -11.84 -25.23
N ASN A 257 27.32 -13.03 -24.82
CA ASN A 257 28.50 -13.47 -24.09
C ASN A 257 29.37 -12.54 -23.23
N ASN A 258 29.67 -13.12 -22.06
CA ASN A 258 30.84 -12.96 -21.19
C ASN A 258 30.81 -11.85 -20.15
N GLN A 259 29.91 -12.00 -19.17
CA GLN A 259 30.24 -11.79 -17.77
C GLN A 259 29.38 -12.74 -16.92
N LYS A 260 30.03 -13.48 -16.02
CA LYS A 260 29.36 -14.35 -15.02
C LYS A 260 28.40 -13.50 -14.19
N MET A 261 27.13 -13.48 -14.58
CA MET A 261 26.05 -13.00 -13.72
C MET A 261 25.70 -14.11 -12.73
N THR A 262 26.12 -13.91 -11.49
CA THR A 262 25.63 -14.66 -10.34
C THR A 262 24.13 -14.41 -10.21
N ILE A 263 23.32 -15.43 -10.44
CA ILE A 263 21.86 -15.43 -10.23
C ILE A 263 21.62 -15.03 -8.77
N ARG A 264 20.98 -13.88 -8.53
CA ARG A 264 20.42 -13.52 -7.22
C ARG A 264 18.98 -14.02 -7.12
N PRO A 265 18.54 -14.60 -5.99
CA PRO A 265 17.18 -15.09 -5.82
C PRO A 265 16.16 -13.94 -5.83
N LEU A 266 14.97 -14.19 -6.40
CA LEU A 266 13.78 -13.33 -6.29
C LEU A 266 13.40 -13.14 -4.81
N GLY A 267 13.82 -12.02 -4.23
CA GLY A 267 13.53 -11.63 -2.85
C GLY A 267 12.23 -10.83 -2.74
N GLN A 268 11.54 -11.01 -1.61
CA GLN A 268 10.41 -10.23 -1.10
C GLN A 268 10.50 -8.73 -1.48
N ASN A 269 9.38 -8.11 -1.85
CA ASN A 269 9.33 -6.67 -2.19
C ASN A 269 9.62 -5.85 -0.91
N LEU A 270 10.90 -5.56 -0.65
CA LEU A 270 11.36 -4.91 0.57
C LEU A 270 10.88 -3.45 0.62
N PRO A 271 10.50 -2.92 1.80
CA PRO A 271 10.29 -1.48 1.95
C PRO A 271 11.57 -0.72 1.53
N ARG A 272 11.37 0.31 0.69
CA ARG A 272 12.46 1.11 0.12
C ARG A 272 12.56 2.48 0.78
N ALA A 273 13.77 2.85 1.21
CA ALA A 273 14.11 4.18 1.69
C ALA A 273 15.23 4.80 0.84
N ILE A 274 15.18 6.12 0.68
CA ILE A 274 16.30 6.91 0.16
C ILE A 274 16.80 7.82 1.27
N ILE A 275 18.10 7.90 1.47
CA ILE A 275 18.72 8.81 2.45
C ILE A 275 19.70 9.70 1.69
N LEU A 276 19.40 10.99 1.64
CA LEU A 276 20.28 12.00 1.06
C LEU A 276 21.09 12.67 2.17
N THR A 277 22.34 12.96 1.85
CA THR A 277 23.35 13.58 2.71
C THR A 277 24.06 14.68 1.92
N ALA A 278 24.65 15.67 2.58
CA ALA A 278 25.27 16.82 1.93
C ALA A 278 26.81 16.76 1.89
N ILE A 279 27.43 16.02 2.80
CA ILE A 279 28.90 15.95 2.92
C ILE A 279 29.40 14.54 3.24
N PRO A 280 30.68 14.21 2.97
CA PRO A 280 31.21 12.85 3.10
C PRO A 280 31.08 12.23 4.50
N VAL A 281 31.23 13.02 5.57
CA VAL A 281 31.11 12.51 6.94
C VAL A 281 29.68 12.06 7.28
N GLU A 282 28.68 12.73 6.70
CA GLU A 282 27.28 12.33 6.83
C GLU A 282 27.00 11.06 6.04
N PHE A 283 27.51 11.01 4.80
CA PHE A 283 27.41 9.83 3.94
C PHE A 283 27.99 8.58 4.62
N GLU A 284 29.22 8.66 5.14
CA GLU A 284 29.86 7.53 5.82
C GLU A 284 29.12 7.12 7.10
N ALA A 285 28.55 8.07 7.84
CA ALA A 285 27.76 7.76 9.04
C ALA A 285 26.48 6.99 8.70
N VAL A 286 25.79 7.35 7.61
CA VAL A 286 24.61 6.62 7.13
C VAL A 286 25.03 5.25 6.58
N ARG A 287 26.08 5.21 5.77
CA ARG A 287 26.63 4.02 5.13
C ARG A 287 26.99 2.94 6.14
N ALA A 288 27.54 3.31 7.31
CA ALA A 288 27.91 2.38 8.37
C ALA A 288 26.76 1.51 8.91
N HIS A 289 25.50 1.84 8.63
CA HIS A 289 24.33 1.06 9.04
C HIS A 289 23.85 0.06 7.98
N LEU A 290 24.44 0.06 6.78
CA LEU A 290 24.03 -0.78 5.67
C LEU A 290 24.94 -2.00 5.54
N ALA A 291 24.37 -3.09 5.01
CA ALA A 291 25.09 -4.25 4.50
C ALA A 291 24.88 -4.36 2.99
N ASP A 292 25.61 -5.26 2.32
CA ASP A 292 25.46 -5.54 0.88
C ASP A 292 25.62 -4.30 -0.03
N HIS A 293 26.63 -3.45 0.22
CA HIS A 293 26.88 -2.22 -0.54
C HIS A 293 27.08 -2.48 -2.04
N GLN A 294 26.35 -1.75 -2.89
CA GLN A 294 26.47 -1.76 -4.34
C GLN A 294 26.28 -0.37 -4.90
N GLU A 295 27.13 0.05 -5.82
CA GLU A 295 26.90 1.28 -6.58
C GLU A 295 25.75 1.08 -7.58
N GLU A 296 24.87 2.07 -7.67
CA GLU A 296 23.78 2.16 -8.62
C GLU A 296 23.82 3.53 -9.29
N GLU A 297 24.23 3.57 -10.55
CA GLU A 297 24.31 4.79 -11.34
C GLU A 297 22.94 5.13 -11.95
N HIS A 298 22.44 6.33 -11.64
CA HIS A 298 21.24 6.86 -12.27
C HIS A 298 21.53 7.22 -13.74
N PRO A 299 20.61 7.02 -14.69
CA PRO A 299 20.81 7.32 -16.12
C PRO A 299 21.19 8.77 -16.46
N GLN A 300 21.10 9.68 -15.50
CA GLN A 300 21.46 11.10 -15.61
C GLN A 300 22.77 11.45 -14.88
N GLY A 301 23.52 10.44 -14.41
CA GLY A 301 24.90 10.56 -13.92
C GLY A 301 25.11 10.57 -12.40
N MET A 302 24.05 10.64 -11.58
CA MET A 302 24.18 10.58 -10.12
C MET A 302 24.48 9.14 -9.68
N ILE A 303 25.48 8.96 -8.81
CA ILE A 303 25.82 7.65 -8.25
C ILE A 303 25.22 7.53 -6.86
N TYR A 304 24.39 6.50 -6.67
CA TYR A 304 23.86 6.11 -5.36
C TYR A 304 24.59 4.88 -4.88
N GLU A 305 24.72 4.73 -3.56
CA GLU A 305 25.09 3.45 -2.96
C GLU A 305 23.85 2.77 -2.40
N ARG A 306 23.58 1.54 -2.82
CA ARG A 306 22.46 0.73 -2.39
C ARG A 306 22.93 -0.34 -1.43
N GLY A 307 22.20 -0.51 -0.34
CA GLY A 307 22.46 -1.54 0.64
C GLY A 307 21.18 -2.01 1.32
N LYS A 308 21.33 -2.98 2.21
CA LYS A 308 20.23 -3.49 3.04
C LYS A 308 20.40 -3.08 4.48
N PHE A 309 19.27 -2.77 5.11
CA PHE A 309 19.21 -2.54 6.55
C PHE A 309 18.23 -3.51 7.20
N SER A 310 18.70 -4.36 8.11
CA SER A 310 17.85 -5.35 8.81
C SER A 310 17.64 -4.96 10.27
N ALA A 311 16.39 -4.87 10.71
CA ALA A 311 16.03 -4.64 12.10
C ALA A 311 14.62 -5.16 12.41
N SER A 312 14.40 -5.68 13.63
CA SER A 312 13.06 -6.03 14.15
C SER A 312 12.22 -6.90 13.19
N CYS A 313 12.84 -7.92 12.58
CA CYS A 313 12.25 -8.83 11.59
C CYS A 313 11.83 -8.20 10.25
N LYS A 314 12.33 -7.00 9.93
CA LYS A 314 12.14 -6.33 8.63
C LYS A 314 13.49 -6.06 7.96
N VAL A 315 13.51 -6.13 6.64
CA VAL A 315 14.67 -5.75 5.82
C VAL A 315 14.26 -4.59 4.93
N TRP A 316 15.05 -3.53 4.94
CA TRP A 316 14.89 -2.36 4.09
C TRP A 316 15.87 -2.41 2.93
N ASP A 317 15.39 -2.00 1.77
CA ASP A 317 16.19 -1.64 0.60
C ASP A 317 16.52 -0.14 0.72
N VAL A 318 17.78 0.22 0.95
CA VAL A 318 18.17 1.61 1.24
C VAL A 318 19.13 2.09 0.17
N LEU A 319 18.82 3.23 -0.45
CA LEU A 319 19.74 3.93 -1.33
C LEU A 319 20.22 5.21 -0.65
N ILE A 320 21.51 5.47 -0.72
CA ILE A 320 22.16 6.63 -0.12
C ILE A 320 22.89 7.45 -1.17
N GLY A 321 22.88 8.78 -1.01
CA GLY A 321 23.57 9.69 -1.93
C GLY A 321 24.16 10.90 -1.21
N ASP A 322 25.40 11.24 -1.55
CA ASP A 322 26.02 12.51 -1.22
C ASP A 322 25.72 13.51 -2.35
N ILE A 323 24.83 14.46 -2.09
CA ILE A 323 24.31 15.37 -3.10
C ILE A 323 24.90 16.79 -3.01
N GLY A 324 25.79 17.04 -2.05
CA GLY A 324 26.26 18.39 -1.76
C GLY A 324 25.24 19.28 -1.02
N ALA A 325 25.67 20.49 -0.69
CA ALA A 325 24.89 21.43 0.11
C ALA A 325 23.91 22.29 -0.73
N GLY A 326 22.87 22.79 -0.07
CA GLY A 326 21.92 23.78 -0.62
C GLY A 326 20.56 23.22 -1.02
N ASN A 327 19.50 24.03 -0.89
CA ASN A 327 18.12 23.57 -1.07
C ASN A 327 17.79 23.27 -2.52
N SER A 328 18.39 23.99 -3.48
CA SER A 328 18.15 23.75 -4.91
C SER A 328 18.65 22.37 -5.33
N THR A 329 19.85 22.00 -4.91
CA THR A 329 20.43 20.68 -5.18
C THR A 329 19.63 19.58 -4.47
N ALA A 330 19.27 19.81 -3.21
CA ALA A 330 18.43 18.88 -2.45
C ALA A 330 17.06 18.63 -3.09
N ALA A 331 16.39 19.67 -3.60
CA ALA A 331 15.13 19.51 -4.30
C ALA A 331 15.29 18.73 -5.61
N MET A 332 16.30 19.08 -6.42
CA MET A 332 16.57 18.42 -7.70
C MET A 332 16.88 16.94 -7.53
N GLU A 333 17.79 16.59 -6.62
CA GLU A 333 18.19 15.20 -6.42
C GLU A 333 17.11 14.37 -5.72
N ALA A 334 16.34 14.97 -4.79
CA ALA A 334 15.19 14.29 -4.20
C ALA A 334 14.13 13.96 -5.25
N GLU A 335 13.77 14.90 -6.13
CA GLU A 335 12.81 14.66 -7.23
C GLU A 335 13.28 13.52 -8.13
N ARG A 336 14.54 13.57 -8.57
CA ARG A 336 15.14 12.54 -9.41
C ARG A 336 15.13 11.17 -8.74
N ALA A 337 15.57 11.11 -7.48
CA ALA A 337 15.61 9.87 -6.71
C ALA A 337 14.21 9.28 -6.49
N ILE A 338 13.22 10.14 -6.19
CA ILE A 338 11.81 9.72 -6.03
C ILE A 338 11.27 9.14 -7.34
N ALA A 339 11.45 9.85 -8.45
CA ALA A 339 10.94 9.44 -9.76
C ALA A 339 11.56 8.12 -10.23
N HIS A 340 12.85 7.93 -10.00
CA HIS A 340 13.58 6.75 -10.48
C HIS A 340 13.39 5.52 -9.58
N PHE A 341 13.51 5.69 -8.27
CA PHE A 341 13.51 4.56 -7.34
C PHE A 341 12.17 4.32 -6.66
N ASN A 342 11.18 5.20 -6.81
CA ASN A 342 9.84 5.07 -6.22
C ASN A 342 9.87 4.61 -4.74
N PRO A 343 10.55 5.35 -3.84
CA PRO A 343 10.71 4.95 -2.45
C PRO A 343 9.43 5.16 -1.64
N HIS A 344 9.34 4.46 -0.51
CA HIS A 344 8.27 4.70 0.47
C HIS A 344 8.64 5.83 1.44
N VAL A 345 9.94 5.96 1.71
CA VAL A 345 10.50 6.96 2.62
C VAL A 345 11.68 7.66 1.96
N ILE A 346 11.75 8.98 2.11
CA ILE A 346 12.95 9.74 1.79
C ILE A 346 13.39 10.53 3.02
N LEU A 347 14.65 10.41 3.41
CA LEU A 347 15.22 11.10 4.57
C LEU A 347 16.31 12.06 4.10
N PHE A 348 16.39 13.22 4.73
CA PHE A 348 17.64 13.97 4.77
C PHE A 348 18.30 13.71 6.12
N VAL A 349 19.52 13.17 6.12
CA VAL A 349 20.29 12.91 7.33
C VAL A 349 21.60 13.68 7.25
N GLY A 350 21.88 14.48 8.25
CA GLY A 350 23.12 15.24 8.27
C GLY A 350 23.35 16.00 9.58
N VAL A 351 24.21 17.02 9.53
CA VAL A 351 24.51 17.89 10.67
C VAL A 351 23.81 19.25 10.54
N ALA A 352 23.71 19.97 11.66
CA ALA A 352 23.14 21.31 11.74
C ALA A 352 23.78 22.12 12.87
N GLY A 353 23.71 23.45 12.73
CA GLY A 353 24.08 24.38 13.80
C GLY A 353 22.93 24.55 14.79
N GLY A 354 23.24 24.46 16.09
CA GLY A 354 22.29 24.69 17.17
C GLY A 354 22.01 26.18 17.38
N ILE A 355 20.73 26.55 17.40
CA ILE A 355 20.27 27.91 17.68
C ILE A 355 20.01 28.09 19.17
N LYS A 356 19.25 27.17 19.77
CA LYS A 356 18.84 27.21 21.19
C LYS A 356 18.34 25.86 21.67
N ASP A 357 18.27 25.67 22.98
CA ASP A 357 17.67 24.51 23.66
C ASP A 357 18.32 23.14 23.35
N VAL A 358 19.43 23.14 22.59
CA VAL A 358 20.18 21.95 22.14
C VAL A 358 21.64 22.00 22.60
N ALA A 359 22.26 20.84 22.71
CA ALA A 359 23.68 20.67 23.00
C ALA A 359 24.40 19.95 21.85
N LEU A 360 25.73 20.02 21.81
CA LEU A 360 26.54 19.27 20.84
C LEU A 360 26.23 17.77 20.92
N GLY A 361 26.04 17.16 19.75
CA GLY A 361 25.68 15.75 19.62
C GLY A 361 24.20 15.44 19.82
N ASP A 362 23.36 16.38 20.26
CA ASP A 362 21.90 16.17 20.25
C ASP A 362 21.40 15.94 18.82
N VAL A 363 20.29 15.22 18.68
CA VAL A 363 19.60 15.00 17.40
C VAL A 363 18.33 15.84 17.37
N VAL A 364 18.13 16.59 16.30
CA VAL A 364 16.90 17.33 16.02
C VAL A 364 16.20 16.70 14.83
N VAL A 365 14.92 16.34 15.03
CA VAL A 365 14.05 15.83 13.97
C VAL A 365 13.05 16.90 13.61
N ALA A 366 13.07 17.35 12.36
CA ALA A 366 12.25 18.49 11.95
C ALA A 366 10.76 18.12 11.95
N THR A 367 9.95 18.85 12.73
CA THR A 367 8.49 18.85 12.54
C THR A 367 8.13 19.59 11.26
N LYS A 368 8.73 20.77 11.10
CA LYS A 368 8.67 21.66 9.93
C LYS A 368 10.03 22.31 9.71
N VAL A 369 10.26 22.75 8.48
CA VAL A 369 11.47 23.48 8.09
C VAL A 369 11.08 24.82 7.48
N TYR A 370 11.56 25.90 8.08
CA TYR A 370 11.37 27.26 7.56
C TYR A 370 12.44 27.59 6.53
N GLY A 371 12.06 27.89 5.29
CA GLY A 371 12.91 28.64 4.35
C GLY A 371 13.04 30.09 4.83
N TYR A 372 14.10 30.41 5.59
CA TYR A 372 14.18 31.67 6.31
C TYR A 372 14.56 32.88 5.43
N GLU A 373 15.08 32.62 4.23
CA GLU A 373 15.56 33.66 3.31
C GLU A 373 14.45 34.27 2.43
N SER A 374 13.27 33.67 2.41
CA SER A 374 12.12 34.18 1.67
C SER A 374 11.55 35.42 2.36
N GLY A 375 11.48 36.53 1.63
CA GLY A 375 10.97 37.80 2.17
C GLY A 375 11.15 38.98 1.24
N LYS A 376 10.78 40.16 1.73
CA LYS A 376 10.99 41.43 1.01
C LYS A 376 12.22 42.14 1.57
N ALA A 377 13.18 42.44 0.70
CA ALA A 377 14.36 43.21 1.05
C ALA A 377 14.02 44.72 1.11
N GLU A 378 13.82 45.25 2.33
CA GLU A 378 13.77 46.68 2.62
C GLU A 378 14.95 47.06 3.54
N ILE A 379 14.97 48.26 4.15
CA ILE A 379 15.99 48.66 5.14
C ILE A 379 16.09 47.61 6.25
N GLU A 380 14.93 47.12 6.71
CA GLU A 380 14.83 45.90 7.50
C GLU A 380 14.20 44.81 6.63
N PHE A 381 14.80 43.62 6.63
CA PHE A 381 14.24 42.48 5.92
C PHE A 381 12.88 42.11 6.52
N LYS A 382 11.86 41.95 5.67
CA LYS A 382 10.51 41.54 6.07
C LYS A 382 10.28 40.07 5.70
N PRO A 383 10.35 39.13 6.66
CA PRO A 383 10.22 37.71 6.37
C PRO A 383 8.85 37.35 5.78
N ARG A 384 8.88 36.43 4.83
CA ARG A 384 7.70 35.76 4.26
C ARG A 384 8.03 34.27 4.21
N PRO A 385 8.04 33.60 5.37
CA PRO A 385 8.58 32.26 5.43
C PRO A 385 7.75 31.29 4.63
N ASP A 386 8.50 30.49 3.87
CA ASP A 386 8.00 29.34 3.16
C ASP A 386 8.30 28.10 4.01
N VAL A 387 7.32 27.20 4.18
CA VAL A 387 7.38 26.17 5.22
C VAL A 387 7.16 24.78 4.63
N GLY A 388 8.19 23.95 4.71
CA GLY A 388 8.10 22.51 4.43
C GLY A 388 7.66 21.74 5.68
N GLN A 389 6.80 20.74 5.54
CA GLN A 389 6.35 19.89 6.64
C GLN A 389 6.88 18.47 6.47
N SER A 390 7.46 17.88 7.51
CA SER A 390 7.78 16.44 7.51
C SER A 390 6.49 15.63 7.57
N ALA A 391 6.53 14.40 7.08
CA ALA A 391 5.36 13.53 7.07
C ALA A 391 4.89 13.21 8.51
N TYR A 392 3.60 13.44 8.78
CA TYR A 392 3.01 13.28 10.11
C TYR A 392 3.34 11.93 10.75
N LYS A 393 3.27 10.83 9.97
CA LYS A 393 3.53 9.47 10.46
C LYS A 393 4.99 9.27 10.89
N LEU A 394 5.93 9.87 10.17
CA LEU A 394 7.36 9.85 10.52
C LEU A 394 7.62 10.70 11.77
N ILE A 395 6.96 11.86 11.92
CA ILE A 395 7.03 12.68 13.14
C ILE A 395 6.53 11.89 14.36
N GLN A 396 5.38 11.22 14.26
CA GLN A 396 4.84 10.42 15.37
C GLN A 396 5.77 9.26 15.72
N ARG A 397 6.34 8.59 14.71
CA ARG A 397 7.33 7.54 14.94
C ARG A 397 8.56 8.10 15.65
N ALA A 398 9.10 9.22 15.20
CA ALA A 398 10.25 9.88 15.82
C ALA A 398 9.98 10.28 17.28
N LYS A 399 8.82 10.89 17.59
CA LYS A 399 8.44 11.22 18.98
C LYS A 399 8.39 10.00 19.88
N ALA A 400 7.94 8.87 19.35
CA ALA A 400 7.84 7.65 20.12
C ALA A 400 9.19 6.93 20.29
N GLU A 401 10.13 7.06 19.35
CA GLU A 401 11.51 6.55 19.51
C GLU A 401 12.39 7.48 20.37
N ALA A 402 12.17 8.79 20.33
CA ALA A 402 12.91 9.77 21.15
C ALA A 402 12.73 9.56 22.67
N ARG A 403 11.61 8.94 23.09
CA ARG A 403 11.33 8.59 24.49
C ARG A 403 12.03 7.33 24.97
N LYS A 404 12.69 6.60 24.08
CA LYS A 404 13.28 5.29 24.35
C LYS A 404 14.79 5.32 24.21
N PRO A 405 15.53 4.49 24.96
CA PRO A 405 16.98 4.41 24.84
C PRO A 405 17.46 3.51 23.68
N ASP A 406 16.57 2.78 23.01
CA ASP A 406 16.92 1.73 22.03
C ASP A 406 17.82 2.22 20.89
N TRP A 407 17.62 3.44 20.43
CA TRP A 407 18.42 4.01 19.33
C TRP A 407 19.90 4.18 19.69
N LEU A 408 20.23 4.35 20.98
CA LEU A 408 21.61 4.49 21.45
C LEU A 408 22.43 3.20 21.22
N GLN A 409 21.75 2.05 21.14
CA GLN A 409 22.40 0.76 20.85
C GLN A 409 22.94 0.69 19.41
N ARG A 410 22.53 1.62 18.53
CA ARG A 410 23.01 1.72 17.15
C ARG A 410 24.30 2.52 17.01
N LEU A 411 24.80 3.11 18.10
CA LEU A 411 26.07 3.79 18.11
C LEU A 411 27.19 2.73 18.16
N THR A 412 28.07 2.74 17.16
CA THR A 412 29.22 1.81 17.02
C THR A 412 30.39 2.12 17.97
N SER A 413 30.17 2.95 18.98
CA SER A 413 31.16 3.43 19.95
C SER A 413 30.51 3.52 21.33
N PRO A 414 31.28 3.52 22.44
CA PRO A 414 30.69 3.67 23.76
C PRO A 414 29.77 4.90 23.77
N VAL A 415 28.55 4.70 24.27
CA VAL A 415 27.53 5.74 24.29
C VAL A 415 28.10 6.99 24.97
N PRO A 416 28.07 8.17 24.30
CA PRO A 416 28.61 9.40 24.87
C PRO A 416 28.01 9.69 26.25
N THR A 417 28.83 10.27 27.13
CA THR A 417 28.39 10.77 28.43
C THR A 417 28.66 12.28 28.46
N PRO A 418 27.63 13.14 28.57
CA PRO A 418 26.22 12.82 28.73
C PRO A 418 25.60 12.20 27.45
N LYS A 419 24.50 11.46 27.64
CA LYS A 419 23.78 10.83 26.51
C LYS A 419 23.18 11.92 25.63
N PRO A 420 23.31 11.82 24.30
CA PRO A 420 22.65 12.74 23.38
C PRO A 420 21.13 12.64 23.51
N ARG A 421 20.45 13.77 23.42
CA ARG A 421 18.99 13.87 23.44
C ARG A 421 18.45 13.88 22.01
N VAL A 422 17.18 13.53 21.87
CA VAL A 422 16.45 13.67 20.61
C VAL A 422 15.31 14.66 20.80
N LEU A 423 15.32 15.75 20.05
CA LEU A 423 14.32 16.80 20.09
C LEU A 423 13.53 16.81 18.77
N VAL A 424 12.21 16.66 18.85
CA VAL A 424 11.33 16.72 17.67
C VAL A 424 10.73 18.12 17.59
N ALA A 425 11.35 19.00 16.80
CA ALA A 425 11.12 20.44 16.82
C ALA A 425 11.37 21.10 15.45
N PRO A 426 10.97 22.38 15.26
CA PRO A 426 11.22 23.11 14.02
C PRO A 426 12.72 23.38 13.74
N ILE A 427 13.07 23.40 12.46
CA ILE A 427 14.40 23.73 11.92
C ILE A 427 14.27 24.91 10.94
N ALA A 428 15.31 25.70 10.74
CA ALA A 428 15.41 26.69 9.68
C ALA A 428 16.40 26.26 8.59
N ALA A 429 16.09 26.54 7.32
CA ALA A 429 16.93 26.22 6.16
C ALA A 429 17.14 27.45 5.28
N GLY A 430 18.36 27.61 4.76
CA GLY A 430 18.69 28.64 3.77
C GLY A 430 20.03 28.31 3.10
N GLU A 431 20.53 29.19 2.25
CA GLU A 431 21.75 28.95 1.47
C GLU A 431 23.04 29.45 2.17
N LYS A 432 22.93 29.92 3.42
CA LYS A 432 24.05 30.46 4.20
C LYS A 432 24.42 29.57 5.38
N VAL A 433 25.72 29.33 5.55
CA VAL A 433 26.29 28.81 6.80
C VAL A 433 26.24 29.91 7.86
N VAL A 434 25.44 29.70 8.91
CA VAL A 434 25.29 30.67 10.00
C VAL A 434 26.40 30.45 11.03
N ALA A 435 27.49 31.18 10.89
CA ALA A 435 28.73 30.92 11.60
C ALA A 435 28.95 31.75 12.89
N ASP A 436 28.12 32.75 13.20
CA ASP A 436 28.35 33.67 14.32
C ASP A 436 27.01 34.18 14.88
N SER A 437 26.87 34.22 16.21
CA SER A 437 25.71 34.78 16.91
C SER A 437 25.55 36.30 16.75
N LYS A 438 26.57 37.00 16.24
CA LYS A 438 26.51 38.42 15.85
C LYS A 438 26.06 38.63 14.41
N SER A 439 25.91 37.56 13.63
CA SER A 439 25.46 37.67 12.23
C SER A 439 24.03 38.20 12.14
N SER A 440 23.75 39.00 11.09
CA SER A 440 22.39 39.46 10.81
C SER A 440 21.43 38.30 10.58
N THR A 441 21.91 37.18 10.01
CA THR A 441 21.13 35.95 9.85
C THR A 441 20.75 35.32 11.18
N TYR A 442 21.67 35.20 12.15
CA TYR A 442 21.32 34.69 13.48
C TYR A 442 20.32 35.60 14.20
N GLY A 443 20.52 36.92 14.11
CA GLY A 443 19.55 37.90 14.63
C GLY A 443 18.16 37.72 13.99
N LEU A 444 18.11 37.56 12.65
CA LEU A 444 16.88 37.30 11.91
C LEU A 444 16.17 36.04 12.40
N LEU A 445 16.92 34.94 12.54
CA LEU A 445 16.43 33.65 13.04
C LEU A 445 15.82 33.80 14.43
N LYS A 446 16.54 34.44 15.35
CA LYS A 446 16.09 34.61 16.73
C LYS A 446 14.85 35.50 16.85
N SER A 447 14.76 36.56 16.02
CA SER A 447 13.65 37.52 16.06
C SER A 447 12.37 37.03 15.40
N ASN A 448 12.46 36.17 14.37
CA ASN A 448 11.29 35.83 13.52
C ASN A 448 10.91 34.34 13.55
N TYR A 449 11.81 33.48 14.01
CA TYR A 449 11.65 32.02 13.99
C TYR A 449 11.87 31.46 15.39
N GLY A 450 11.17 32.03 16.36
CA GLY A 450 11.38 31.77 17.78
C GLY A 450 11.14 30.32 18.23
N ASP A 451 10.56 29.46 17.41
CA ASP A 451 10.40 28.03 17.66
C ASP A 451 11.45 27.14 16.97
N ALA A 452 12.29 27.68 16.08
CA ALA A 452 13.39 26.94 15.46
C ALA A 452 14.55 26.74 16.44
N ILE A 453 15.04 25.51 16.55
CA ILE A 453 16.13 25.15 17.48
C ILE A 453 17.44 24.82 16.77
N ALA A 454 17.41 24.62 15.46
CA ALA A 454 18.57 24.34 14.62
C ALA A 454 18.46 25.02 13.25
N VAL A 455 19.60 25.20 12.57
CA VAL A 455 19.69 25.71 11.19
C VAL A 455 20.62 24.85 10.33
N GLU A 456 20.20 24.63 9.09
CA GLU A 456 20.88 23.82 8.07
C GLU A 456 20.60 24.38 6.67
N MET A 457 20.95 23.64 5.60
CA MET A 457 20.98 24.18 4.24
C MET A 457 20.19 23.39 3.18
N GLU A 458 19.53 22.27 3.50
CA GLU A 458 18.94 21.37 2.49
C GLU A 458 17.48 20.96 2.75
N GLY A 459 17.04 20.99 4.00
CA GLY A 459 15.81 20.35 4.44
C GLY A 459 14.56 20.95 3.81
N ARG A 460 14.56 22.26 3.51
CA ARG A 460 13.45 22.91 2.82
C ARG A 460 13.35 22.42 1.37
N GLY A 461 14.48 22.25 0.69
CA GLY A 461 14.56 21.73 -0.67
C GLY A 461 14.02 20.31 -0.79
N LEU A 462 14.49 19.40 0.07
CA LEU A 462 14.00 18.02 0.08
C LEU A 462 12.48 17.95 0.35
N LEU A 463 11.99 18.74 1.31
CA LEU A 463 10.55 18.79 1.62
C LEU A 463 9.72 19.42 0.47
N GLN A 464 10.32 20.26 -0.38
CA GLN A 464 9.65 20.75 -1.60
C GLN A 464 9.40 19.62 -2.60
N ALA A 465 10.43 18.82 -2.89
CA ALA A 465 10.31 17.68 -3.81
C ALA A 465 9.35 16.62 -3.26
N ALA A 466 9.41 16.34 -1.96
CA ALA A 466 8.47 15.43 -1.32
C ALA A 466 7.02 15.94 -1.36
N HIS A 467 6.79 17.25 -1.22
CA HIS A 467 5.45 17.82 -1.32
C HIS A 467 4.84 17.64 -2.71
N ALA A 468 5.66 17.72 -3.77
CA ALA A 468 5.24 17.44 -5.14
C ALA A 468 4.93 15.94 -5.38
N ASN A 469 5.41 15.05 -4.51
CA ASN A 469 5.32 13.60 -4.62
C ASN A 469 4.58 12.96 -3.44
N PRO A 470 3.24 12.98 -3.40
CA PRO A 470 2.46 12.54 -2.24
C PRO A 470 2.60 11.04 -1.92
N GLN A 471 3.19 10.24 -2.81
CA GLN A 471 3.47 8.83 -2.61
C GLN A 471 4.62 8.54 -1.63
N VAL A 472 5.51 9.52 -1.38
CA VAL A 472 6.67 9.35 -0.48
C VAL A 472 6.46 10.08 0.84
N SER A 473 6.87 9.47 1.95
CA SER A 473 6.96 10.18 3.24
C SER A 473 8.36 10.72 3.48
N ALA A 474 8.46 12.01 3.79
CA ALA A 474 9.74 12.67 4.05
C ALA A 474 9.97 13.02 5.52
N LEU A 475 11.22 12.96 5.97
CA LEU A 475 11.65 13.41 7.31
C LEU A 475 13.07 13.95 7.26
N ILE A 476 13.33 15.03 8.00
CA ILE A 476 14.66 15.62 8.16
C ILE A 476 15.19 15.29 9.55
N VAL A 477 16.41 14.73 9.62
CA VAL A 477 17.08 14.35 10.86
C VAL A 477 18.47 14.98 10.88
N ARG A 478 18.73 15.82 11.88
CA ARG A 478 19.98 16.57 12.01
C ARG A 478 20.68 16.33 13.33
N GLY A 479 21.98 16.06 13.31
CA GLY A 479 22.82 16.06 14.50
C GLY A 479 23.41 17.45 14.74
N ILE A 480 23.48 17.91 15.98
CA ILE A 480 24.04 19.22 16.29
C ILE A 480 25.57 19.15 16.34
N SER A 481 26.24 19.71 15.34
CA SER A 481 27.71 19.72 15.21
C SER A 481 28.39 20.87 15.95
N ASP A 482 27.69 21.99 16.05
CA ASP A 482 28.17 23.25 16.61
C ASP A 482 27.00 24.04 17.20
N LEU A 483 27.30 24.95 18.13
CA LEU A 483 26.35 25.92 18.66
C LEU A 483 26.71 27.29 18.11
N ILE A 484 25.74 27.98 17.51
CA ILE A 484 25.98 29.29 16.89
C ILE A 484 26.29 30.34 17.96
N ASP A 485 25.68 30.17 19.14
CA ASP A 485 26.06 30.89 20.35
C ASP A 485 27.14 30.11 21.10
N GLY A 486 28.26 30.77 21.45
CA GLY A 486 29.37 30.14 22.19
C GLY A 486 30.44 29.44 21.35
N LYS A 487 30.59 29.80 20.07
CA LYS A 487 31.52 29.17 19.10
C LYS A 487 33.01 29.18 19.49
N SER A 488 33.41 29.84 20.57
CA SER A 488 34.80 29.93 21.02
C SER A 488 35.39 28.65 21.64
N GLU A 489 34.63 27.56 21.79
CA GLU A 489 35.12 26.33 22.46
C GLU A 489 34.87 25.02 21.70
N ALA A 490 34.28 25.05 20.50
CA ALA A 490 33.76 23.83 19.83
C ALA A 490 34.48 23.40 18.54
N ASP A 491 35.69 23.89 18.25
CA ASP A 491 36.53 23.34 17.15
C ASP A 491 37.39 22.17 17.65
N ALA A 492 36.74 21.16 18.25
CA ALA A 492 37.38 19.92 18.66
C ALA A 492 37.11 18.81 17.65
N ALA A 493 38.15 18.44 16.92
CA ALA A 493 38.35 17.34 15.95
C ALA A 493 37.44 16.09 16.11
N GLY A 494 36.14 16.19 15.83
CA GLY A 494 35.21 15.06 15.90
C GLY A 494 33.72 15.39 16.12
N SER A 495 33.33 16.64 16.36
CA SER A 495 31.93 16.98 16.68
C SER A 495 30.97 16.72 15.52
N GLN A 496 31.38 16.98 14.27
CA GLN A 496 30.60 16.68 13.07
C GLN A 496 30.40 15.18 12.89
N GLU A 497 31.44 14.38 13.11
CA GLU A 497 31.39 12.92 13.06
C GLU A 497 30.43 12.37 14.13
N ILE A 498 30.50 12.90 15.35
CA ILE A 498 29.60 12.50 16.44
C ILE A 498 28.15 12.87 16.09
N ALA A 499 27.92 14.10 15.64
CA ALA A 499 26.60 14.57 15.24
C ALA A 499 26.02 13.73 14.10
N ALA A 500 26.80 13.47 13.05
CA ALA A 500 26.39 12.64 11.91
C ALA A 500 26.07 11.20 12.32
N ARG A 501 26.88 10.59 13.19
CA ARG A 501 26.63 9.24 13.74
C ARG A 501 25.36 9.19 14.57
N ASN A 502 25.13 10.18 15.44
CA ASN A 502 23.93 10.24 16.26
C ASN A 502 22.66 10.43 15.41
N ALA A 503 22.73 11.32 14.41
CA ALA A 503 21.63 11.54 13.47
C ALA A 503 21.30 10.27 12.67
N SER A 504 22.32 9.59 12.15
CA SER A 504 22.19 8.33 11.40
C SER A 504 21.60 7.23 12.27
N ALA A 505 22.15 7.02 13.47
CA ALA A 505 21.65 6.04 14.42
C ALA A 505 20.16 6.24 14.73
N PHE A 506 19.74 7.49 14.94
CA PHE A 506 18.34 7.80 15.19
C PHE A 506 17.46 7.61 13.94
N ALA A 507 17.92 8.03 12.75
CA ALA A 507 17.21 7.84 11.48
C ALA A 507 16.94 6.34 11.20
N PHE A 508 17.95 5.48 11.40
CA PHE A 508 17.80 4.04 11.27
C PHE A 508 16.93 3.43 12.37
N GLN A 509 16.89 4.00 13.58
CA GLN A 509 15.91 3.58 14.59
C GLN A 509 14.48 3.89 14.13
N VAL A 510 14.25 5.08 13.56
CA VAL A 510 12.95 5.43 12.99
C VAL A 510 12.56 4.40 11.93
N LEU A 511 13.44 4.11 10.96
CA LEU A 511 13.18 3.11 9.92
C LEU A 511 12.91 1.71 10.48
N ALA A 512 13.67 1.26 11.49
CA ALA A 512 13.51 -0.05 12.10
C ALA A 512 12.09 -0.30 12.64
N ASN A 513 11.48 0.74 13.20
CA ASN A 513 10.17 0.66 13.84
C ASN A 513 9.06 1.35 13.04
N PHE A 514 9.36 1.77 11.80
CA PHE A 514 8.39 2.41 10.94
C PHE A 514 7.60 1.39 10.13
N ASN A 515 6.28 1.54 10.13
CA ASN A 515 5.40 0.66 9.38
C ASN A 515 5.04 1.31 8.04
N VAL A 516 5.68 0.85 6.97
CA VAL A 516 5.42 1.30 5.59
C VAL A 516 4.02 0.97 5.12
N ASP A 517 3.47 -0.08 5.73
CA ASP A 517 2.08 -0.52 5.71
C ASP A 517 1.08 0.57 6.12
N ASN A 518 1.55 1.61 6.82
CA ASN A 518 0.75 2.77 7.17
C ASN A 518 1.07 4.01 6.33
N ILE A 519 2.03 4.05 5.39
CA ILE A 519 2.31 5.23 4.56
C ILE A 519 1.49 5.21 3.28
N SER A 520 1.58 4.09 2.57
CA SER A 520 0.51 3.58 1.71
C SER A 520 -0.51 2.92 2.63
N GLY A 521 -1.82 3.00 2.37
CA GLY A 521 -2.84 2.21 3.09
C GLY A 521 -2.70 0.70 2.84
N ARG A 522 -1.57 0.11 3.23
CA ARG A 522 -1.21 -1.30 3.12
C ARG A 522 -1.35 -1.90 4.51
N THR A 523 -2.55 -2.21 4.97
CA THR A 523 -2.68 -2.89 6.26
C THR A 523 -1.96 -4.25 6.19
N THR A 524 -0.81 -4.38 6.85
CA THR A 524 -0.27 -5.68 7.25
C THR A 524 -1.36 -6.41 8.00
N ALA A 525 -1.79 -7.55 7.48
CA ALA A 525 -2.48 -8.56 8.26
C ALA A 525 -1.63 -8.83 9.52
N LYS A 526 -2.13 -8.36 10.66
CA LYS A 526 -1.57 -8.75 11.95
C LYS A 526 -1.72 -10.26 12.01
N LYS A 527 -0.58 -10.95 12.11
CA LYS A 527 -0.52 -12.28 12.71
C LYS A 527 -1.30 -12.24 14.01
N GLU A 528 -2.21 -13.18 14.16
CA GLU A 528 -2.75 -13.62 15.43
C GLU A 528 -1.58 -13.87 16.39
N ALA A 529 -1.34 -12.91 17.27
CA ALA A 529 -0.57 -13.13 18.47
C ALA A 529 -1.59 -13.21 19.58
N GLU A 530 -1.84 -14.43 20.04
CA GLU A 530 -2.56 -14.78 21.27
C GLU A 530 -2.29 -13.72 22.35
N HIS A 531 -3.25 -12.82 22.57
CA HIS A 531 -3.25 -11.93 23.74
C HIS A 531 -3.99 -12.67 24.84
N THR A 532 -3.21 -13.48 25.56
CA THR A 532 -3.55 -13.91 26.91
C THR A 532 -3.76 -12.66 27.76
N TRP A 533 -4.93 -12.56 28.40
CA TRP A 533 -5.19 -11.54 29.40
C TRP A 533 -4.02 -11.46 30.38
N SER A 534 -3.40 -10.28 30.51
CA SER A 534 -2.55 -9.98 31.65
C SER A 534 -3.43 -10.03 32.90
N ARG A 535 -3.32 -11.15 33.62
CA ARG A 535 -3.96 -11.44 34.91
C ARG A 535 -3.80 -10.32 35.96
N GLU A 536 -2.88 -9.39 35.75
CA GLU A 536 -2.63 -8.25 36.62
C GLU A 536 -3.68 -7.13 36.47
N ALA A 537 -4.18 -6.82 35.27
CA ALA A 537 -5.20 -5.78 35.08
C ALA A 537 -6.57 -6.17 35.63
N ILE A 538 -6.89 -7.48 35.58
CA ILE A 538 -8.11 -8.05 36.15
C ILE A 538 -8.01 -8.15 37.69
N ASN A 539 -6.82 -8.42 38.23
CA ASN A 539 -6.62 -8.48 39.67
C ASN A 539 -6.65 -7.09 40.34
N GLU A 540 -6.19 -6.05 39.65
CA GLU A 540 -6.23 -4.67 40.17
C GLU A 540 -7.68 -4.15 40.22
N ALA A 541 -8.49 -4.45 39.20
CA ALA A 541 -9.93 -4.16 39.19
C ALA A 541 -10.72 -4.98 40.24
N ASN A 542 -10.29 -6.21 40.55
CA ASN A 542 -10.92 -7.05 41.58
C ASN A 542 -10.54 -6.66 43.02
N SER A 543 -9.39 -5.99 43.23
CA SER A 543 -8.93 -5.56 44.57
C SER A 543 -9.73 -4.39 45.16
N HIS A 544 -10.57 -3.73 44.37
CA HIS A 544 -11.46 -2.65 44.81
C HIS A 544 -12.90 -3.09 45.08
N PHE A 545 -13.23 -4.38 44.90
CA PHE A 545 -14.59 -4.90 45.10
C PHE A 545 -14.71 -5.99 46.17
N SER A 546 -13.64 -6.29 46.92
CA SER A 546 -13.64 -7.32 47.97
C SER A 546 -13.81 -6.78 49.40
N GLU A 547 -14.73 -5.84 49.60
CA GLU A 547 -15.28 -5.52 50.92
C GLU A 547 -16.81 -5.50 50.86
N GLN A 548 -17.42 -6.64 50.51
CA GLN A 548 -18.71 -7.06 51.05
C GLN A 548 -19.08 -8.44 50.51
N GLU A 549 -19.54 -9.29 51.43
CA GLU A 549 -20.14 -10.62 51.24
C GLU A 549 -19.20 -11.83 51.21
N SER A 550 -18.85 -12.25 52.43
CA SER A 550 -18.65 -13.63 52.82
C SER A 550 -19.91 -14.48 52.63
N TYR A 551 -19.84 -15.66 51.98
CA TYR A 551 -20.27 -16.97 52.50
C TYR A 551 -20.09 -18.12 51.48
N ASN A 552 -19.77 -19.31 52.03
CA ASN A 552 -19.53 -20.67 51.47
C ASN A 552 -20.48 -21.09 50.32
N ASN A 553 -20.20 -22.04 49.40
CA ASN A 553 -19.57 -23.36 49.55
C ASN A 553 -19.30 -24.06 48.18
N SER A 554 -18.32 -24.96 48.16
CA SER A 554 -17.96 -26.09 47.27
C SER A 554 -18.76 -26.46 45.98
N ASN A 555 -18.07 -26.54 44.82
CA ASN A 555 -17.96 -27.74 43.93
C ASN A 555 -17.00 -27.51 42.73
N SER A 556 -16.59 -28.62 42.10
CA SER A 556 -15.54 -28.90 41.09
C SER A 556 -15.55 -28.12 39.75
N PRO A 557 -14.51 -28.24 38.89
CA PRO A 557 -14.09 -27.19 37.95
C PRO A 557 -14.69 -27.33 36.55
N GLU A 558 -15.78 -26.62 36.28
CA GLU A 558 -16.19 -26.17 34.95
C GLU A 558 -16.71 -24.72 35.09
N GLU A 559 -16.37 -23.89 34.10
CA GLU A 559 -17.01 -22.58 33.80
C GLU A 559 -17.32 -21.64 34.98
N ASN A 560 -16.51 -20.60 35.17
CA ASN A 560 -17.05 -19.30 35.64
C ASN A 560 -16.03 -18.17 35.42
N THR A 561 -15.89 -17.75 34.17
CA THR A 561 -15.61 -16.32 33.95
C THR A 561 -16.98 -15.65 34.07
N PRO A 562 -17.24 -14.76 35.05
CA PRO A 562 -18.58 -14.22 35.21
C PRO A 562 -19.01 -13.52 33.92
N ASP A 563 -20.19 -13.87 33.39
CA ASP A 563 -20.71 -13.37 32.12
C ASP A 563 -20.60 -11.84 32.09
N ILE A 564 -19.90 -11.30 31.09
CA ILE A 564 -19.62 -9.87 30.95
C ILE A 564 -20.91 -9.02 31.02
N ILE A 565 -22.02 -9.61 30.57
CA ILE A 565 -23.36 -9.03 30.61
C ILE A 565 -23.86 -8.83 32.04
N GLU A 566 -23.65 -9.79 32.95
CA GLU A 566 -24.06 -9.65 34.35
C GLU A 566 -23.26 -8.58 35.11
N LYS A 567 -22.03 -8.30 34.67
CA LYS A 567 -21.24 -7.17 35.18
C LYS A 567 -21.74 -5.84 34.62
N LEU A 568 -22.00 -5.78 33.31
CA LEU A 568 -22.48 -4.57 32.63
C LEU A 568 -23.89 -4.16 33.08
N LYS A 569 -24.78 -5.12 33.40
CA LYS A 569 -26.10 -4.84 33.99
C LYS A 569 -26.04 -4.08 35.32
N LYS A 570 -24.90 -4.09 36.01
CA LYS A 570 -24.67 -3.39 37.28
C LYS A 570 -24.02 -2.01 37.12
N LEU A 571 -23.71 -1.61 35.88
CA LEU A 571 -23.01 -0.36 35.58
C LEU A 571 -23.87 0.51 34.67
N THR A 572 -23.75 1.84 34.80
CA THR A 572 -24.29 2.77 33.81
C THR A 572 -23.17 3.19 32.84
N PRO A 573 -23.51 3.57 31.60
CA PRO A 573 -22.54 4.12 30.64
C PRO A 573 -21.73 5.29 31.21
N GLU A 574 -22.34 6.19 31.98
CA GLU A 574 -21.68 7.32 32.63
C GLU A 574 -20.66 6.85 33.67
N LYS A 575 -21.00 5.80 34.43
CA LYS A 575 -20.09 5.23 35.40
C LYS A 575 -18.89 4.59 34.72
N VAL A 576 -19.09 3.92 33.58
CA VAL A 576 -18.01 3.34 32.79
C VAL A 576 -17.08 4.43 32.24
N VAL A 577 -17.64 5.48 31.62
CA VAL A 577 -16.84 6.61 31.12
C VAL A 577 -16.07 7.28 32.26
N SER A 578 -16.65 7.40 33.46
CA SER A 578 -15.94 7.97 34.62
C SER A 578 -14.79 7.11 35.14
N LEU A 579 -14.80 5.79 34.88
CA LEU A 579 -13.79 4.84 35.32
C LEU A 579 -12.63 4.71 34.31
N LEU A 580 -12.84 5.10 33.06
CA LEU A 580 -11.85 5.06 31.99
C LEU A 580 -11.17 6.43 31.87
N THR A 581 -9.85 6.46 32.03
CA THR A 581 -9.11 7.72 32.22
C THR A 581 -8.78 8.45 30.91
N THR A 582 -8.87 7.77 29.77
CA THR A 582 -8.55 8.34 28.45
C THR A 582 -9.65 8.07 27.42
N HIS A 583 -9.77 8.97 26.45
CA HIS A 583 -10.68 8.80 25.31
C HIS A 583 -10.42 7.51 24.52
N GLN A 584 -9.15 7.07 24.45
CA GLN A 584 -8.79 5.83 23.77
C GLN A 584 -9.29 4.58 24.52
N GLU A 585 -9.24 4.58 25.85
CA GLU A 585 -9.78 3.48 26.66
C GLU A 585 -11.29 3.35 26.50
N VAL A 586 -12.02 4.47 26.49
CA VAL A 586 -13.48 4.46 26.23
C VAL A 586 -13.78 3.95 24.82
N THR A 587 -13.00 4.39 23.82
CA THR A 587 -13.18 3.94 22.42
C THR A 587 -12.89 2.44 22.27
N ASN A 588 -11.85 1.92 22.93
CA ASN A 588 -11.54 0.50 22.92
C ASN A 588 -12.65 -0.31 23.58
N PHE A 589 -13.15 0.14 24.73
CA PHE A 589 -14.26 -0.50 25.43
C PHE A 589 -15.54 -0.57 24.57
N ILE A 590 -15.88 0.51 23.85
CA ILE A 590 -17.01 0.52 22.91
C ILE A 590 -16.81 -0.52 21.79
N ASN A 591 -15.61 -0.56 21.20
CA ASN A 591 -15.29 -1.51 20.13
C ASN A 591 -15.33 -2.97 20.62
N ASP A 592 -14.90 -3.24 21.85
CA ASP A 592 -14.93 -4.58 22.43
C ASP A 592 -16.38 -5.07 22.63
N MET A 593 -17.28 -4.20 23.11
CA MET A 593 -18.70 -4.53 23.22
C MET A 593 -19.36 -4.72 21.85
N TRP A 594 -19.00 -3.90 20.87
CA TRP A 594 -19.50 -4.04 19.50
C TRP A 594 -19.09 -5.40 18.91
N ASN A 595 -17.80 -5.74 18.97
CA ASN A 595 -17.28 -7.01 18.48
C ASN A 595 -17.89 -8.22 19.19
N GLU A 596 -18.03 -8.18 20.51
CA GLU A 596 -18.66 -9.27 21.27
C GLU A 596 -20.16 -9.36 20.98
N GLY A 597 -20.85 -8.24 20.78
CA GLY A 597 -22.25 -8.19 20.34
C GLY A 597 -22.45 -8.87 18.98
N GLU A 598 -21.62 -8.56 17.99
CA GLU A 598 -21.66 -9.22 16.68
C GLU A 598 -21.38 -10.72 16.77
N LYS A 599 -20.42 -11.11 17.62
CA LYS A 599 -20.07 -12.51 17.84
C LYS A 599 -21.23 -13.28 18.48
N ARG A 600 -21.95 -12.68 19.44
CA ARG A 600 -23.15 -13.28 20.05
C ARG A 600 -24.30 -13.36 19.06
N ALA A 601 -24.48 -12.36 18.20
CA ALA A 601 -25.46 -12.41 17.12
C ALA A 601 -25.18 -13.55 16.12
N LYS A 602 -23.90 -13.81 15.77
CA LYS A 602 -23.49 -14.94 14.93
C LYS A 602 -23.77 -16.30 15.57
N LYS A 603 -23.82 -16.38 16.90
CA LYS A 603 -24.18 -17.57 17.68
C LYS A 603 -25.68 -17.66 18.00
N SER A 604 -26.51 -16.82 17.38
CA SER A 604 -27.95 -16.71 17.64
C SER A 604 -28.31 -16.32 19.09
N GLN A 605 -27.36 -15.73 19.83
CA GLN A 605 -27.56 -15.17 21.18
C GLN A 605 -28.02 -13.72 21.05
N PHE A 606 -29.20 -13.53 20.46
CA PHE A 606 -29.66 -12.22 20.00
C PHE A 606 -30.02 -11.26 21.14
N VAL A 607 -30.52 -11.77 22.27
CA VAL A 607 -30.88 -10.94 23.43
C VAL A 607 -29.61 -10.32 24.04
N GLU A 608 -28.57 -11.13 24.17
CA GLU A 608 -27.26 -10.73 24.65
C GLU A 608 -26.55 -9.78 23.69
N ALA A 609 -26.64 -10.04 22.39
CA ALA A 609 -26.09 -9.18 21.35
C ALA A 609 -26.75 -7.80 21.35
N VAL A 610 -28.08 -7.74 21.44
CA VAL A 610 -28.82 -6.47 21.52
C VAL A 610 -28.40 -5.68 22.76
N PHE A 611 -28.30 -6.32 23.92
CA PHE A 611 -27.88 -5.65 25.15
C PHE A 611 -26.48 -5.00 25.02
N LEU A 612 -25.50 -5.73 24.47
CA LEU A 612 -24.13 -5.23 24.32
C LEU A 612 -24.06 -4.03 23.36
N LEU A 613 -24.79 -4.09 22.24
CA LEU A 613 -24.82 -3.01 21.25
C LEU A 613 -25.59 -1.78 21.77
N GLU A 614 -26.68 -1.96 22.49
CA GLU A 614 -27.40 -0.86 23.15
C GLU A 614 -26.54 -0.18 24.22
N PHE A 615 -25.78 -0.96 25.00
CA PHE A 615 -24.84 -0.41 25.99
C PHE A 615 -23.70 0.36 25.31
N ALA A 616 -23.20 -0.14 24.16
CA ALA A 616 -22.19 0.54 23.37
C ALA A 616 -22.68 1.88 22.78
N ILE A 617 -23.90 1.91 22.25
CA ILE A 617 -24.57 3.13 21.76
C ILE A 617 -24.74 4.13 22.90
N ALA A 618 -25.26 3.69 24.05
CA ALA A 618 -25.43 4.56 25.20
C ALA A 618 -24.10 5.13 25.70
N THR A 619 -23.01 4.36 25.63
CA THR A 619 -21.66 4.83 25.96
C THR A 619 -21.12 5.84 24.93
N CYS A 620 -21.44 5.68 23.64
CA CYS A 620 -21.13 6.68 22.60
C CYS A 620 -21.82 8.02 22.89
N ASN A 621 -23.05 7.99 23.40
CA ASN A 621 -23.82 9.19 23.71
C ASN A 621 -23.25 9.97 24.89
N VAL A 622 -22.67 9.26 25.88
CA VAL A 622 -21.99 9.92 27.00
C VAL A 622 -20.73 10.69 26.56
N ILE A 623 -20.05 10.23 25.50
CA ILE A 623 -18.83 10.88 24.99
C ILE A 623 -19.04 11.76 23.74
N ASP A 624 -20.30 11.98 23.33
CA ASP A 624 -20.66 12.78 22.15
C ASP A 624 -19.93 12.30 20.87
N ASN A 625 -19.99 10.99 20.58
CA ASN A 625 -19.37 10.37 19.39
C ASN A 625 -20.41 9.84 18.39
N PRO A 626 -21.01 10.72 17.56
CA PRO A 626 -22.12 10.35 16.67
C PRO A 626 -21.70 9.45 15.50
N VAL A 627 -20.41 9.46 15.12
CA VAL A 627 -19.89 8.64 14.01
C VAL A 627 -19.87 7.16 14.40
N LEU A 628 -19.38 6.86 15.61
CA LEU A 628 -19.31 5.50 16.14
C LEU A 628 -20.71 4.99 16.51
N GLU A 629 -21.54 5.87 17.09
CA GLU A 629 -22.94 5.60 17.39
C GLU A 629 -23.73 5.12 16.16
N LEU A 630 -23.67 5.89 15.05
CA LEU A 630 -24.38 5.57 13.80
C LEU A 630 -23.95 4.23 13.20
N ALA A 631 -22.67 3.87 13.35
CA ALA A 631 -22.16 2.61 12.84
C ALA A 631 -22.73 1.41 13.63
N ILE A 632 -22.78 1.52 14.96
CA ILE A 632 -23.32 0.48 15.84
C ILE A 632 -24.85 0.37 15.69
N ILE A 633 -25.55 1.50 15.53
CA ILE A 633 -27.02 1.52 15.30
C ILE A 633 -27.39 0.69 14.07
N LYS A 634 -26.64 0.82 12.98
CA LYS A 634 -26.91 0.09 11.73
C LYS A 634 -26.85 -1.43 11.93
N ASP A 635 -25.87 -1.91 12.69
CA ASP A 635 -25.73 -3.35 12.97
C ASP A 635 -26.78 -3.82 13.99
N LEU A 636 -27.14 -2.97 14.95
CA LEU A 636 -28.24 -3.24 15.87
C LEU A 636 -29.58 -3.37 15.15
N GLU A 637 -29.87 -2.50 14.18
CA GLU A 637 -31.09 -2.58 13.34
C GLU A 637 -31.14 -3.89 12.55
N PHE A 638 -30.01 -4.30 11.97
CA PHE A 638 -29.90 -5.58 11.26
C PHE A 638 -30.14 -6.78 12.19
N ILE A 639 -29.61 -6.73 13.42
CA ILE A 639 -29.79 -7.79 14.42
C ILE A 639 -31.23 -7.82 14.95
N LYS A 640 -31.85 -6.66 15.21
CA LYS A 640 -33.26 -6.56 15.63
C LYS A 640 -34.23 -7.04 14.54
N ALA A 641 -33.92 -6.82 13.27
CA ALA A 641 -34.71 -7.35 12.15
C ALA A 641 -34.76 -8.89 12.14
N LYS A 642 -33.75 -9.57 12.70
CA LYS A 642 -33.71 -11.03 12.86
C LYS A 642 -34.42 -11.56 14.12
N LEU A 643 -34.81 -10.67 15.04
CA LEU A 643 -35.55 -10.98 16.26
C LEU A 643 -37.08 -10.88 16.11
N GLN A 644 -37.58 -10.28 15.02
CA GLN A 644 -39.02 -10.22 14.79
C GLN A 644 -39.54 -11.60 14.37
N PRO A 645 -40.60 -12.12 15.02
CA PRO A 645 -41.20 -13.38 14.60
C PRO A 645 -41.78 -13.20 13.18
N SER A 646 -41.40 -14.12 12.30
CA SER A 646 -42.03 -14.32 10.99
C SER A 646 -43.51 -14.63 11.09
#